data_AF-A0A218XVB7-F1
#
_entry.id   AF-A0A218XVB7-F1
#
_cell.length_a   1.000
_cell.length_b   1.000
_cell.length_c   1.000
_cell.angle_alpha   90.00
_cell.angle_beta   90.00
_cell.angle_gamma   90.00
#
_symmetry.space_group_name_H-M   'P 1'
#
loop_
_entity.id
_entity.type
_entity.pdbx_description
1 polymer ?
#
loop_
_entity_poly.entity_id
_entity_poly.type
_entity_poly.pdbx_seq_one_letter_code
_entity_poly.pdbx_strand_id
1 'polypeptide(L)'
;MVNSPVVNMYPLSSYTFGTKEPKMEKDTSVADRLARMKVNYMKEGMRTSVEGILLVQEHRHPHILLLQIGNTFCKLPGGRLKPGENGTLSLVAQRERRVKIYYLERAYSKLLSLLLNYKICYMKEGMRTSVEGILLVQEHRHPHILLLQIGNTFCKLPGGRLKPGENEIEGLKRKLSSKLGANSPQLQPDWQIGECVAIWWRPNFETVMYPYCPPHITKPKECKKLFIVHLSERDYFAVPKNLKLLAVPLFELYDNVHRYGPVISTIPQQLSRRNQLGRSDSADEVEKTVQSEAVGSSSADWKSNLRIPPADTRYQTEDVTATKGNEFEDYFLKRELLMGIYEKGFERPSPIQEESIPIALTGSNILARAKNGTGKTAAFCIPTLEKIDQDNNVIQAMVLVPTRELALQTSQVCKELGKHLEIQVMVTTGGTSLRDDIMRLYQPVHLLVGTPGRILDLAKKGVCILKDCSMLVMDEADKLLSPEFQPSVEQLIRFMPANRQILMFSATFPVTVKDFKDRYLRKPYIINLMDELTLKGITQYYAFVEERQKVHCLNTLFSKLQINQSIIFCNSVNRVELLAKKITELGYSCFYIHAKMLQDHRNRVFHDFRNGACRNLVCTDLFTRGIDIQAVNVVINFDFPKNSETYLHRVGRSGRFGHLGLAVNLITYEDRFTLYRMEQELGTEIKQIPPHIDQAIYCR
;
A
#
# COMPACT_ATOMS: atom_id res chain seq x y z
N MET A 1 16.10 -40.85 -37.53
CA MET A 1 15.64 -39.56 -38.08
C MET A 1 14.12 -39.57 -38.05
N VAL A 2 13.51 -38.82 -37.15
CA VAL A 2 12.05 -38.57 -37.20
C VAL A 2 11.88 -37.31 -38.04
N ASN A 3 11.26 -37.44 -39.21
CA ASN A 3 10.90 -36.31 -40.07
C ASN A 3 10.14 -35.28 -39.24
N SER A 4 10.77 -34.14 -38.94
CA SER A 4 10.05 -33.00 -38.40
C SER A 4 9.04 -32.55 -39.47
N PRO A 5 7.74 -32.45 -39.13
CA PRO A 5 6.75 -31.99 -40.10
C PRO A 5 7.08 -30.55 -40.48
N VAL A 6 7.48 -30.35 -41.74
CA VAL A 6 7.69 -29.01 -42.31
C VAL A 6 6.32 -28.34 -42.43
N VAL A 7 6.11 -27.28 -41.66
CA VAL A 7 4.85 -26.52 -41.70
C VAL A 7 4.96 -25.48 -42.82
N ASN A 8 4.18 -25.66 -43.89
CA ASN A 8 4.10 -24.71 -44.98
C ASN A 8 3.36 -23.44 -44.54
N MET A 9 3.93 -22.27 -44.81
CA MET A 9 3.38 -20.98 -44.46
C MET A 9 3.21 -20.12 -45.71
N TYR A 10 2.07 -19.44 -45.84
CA TYR A 10 1.75 -18.61 -47.00
C TYR A 10 1.50 -17.15 -46.59
N PRO A 11 1.72 -16.18 -47.49
CA PRO A 11 1.46 -14.77 -47.21
C PRO A 11 0.05 -14.48 -46.67
N LEU A 12 -0.09 -13.54 -45.73
CA LEU A 12 -1.39 -13.12 -45.17
C LEU A 12 -2.32 -12.61 -46.28
N SER A 13 -1.74 -11.97 -47.30
CA SER A 13 -2.44 -11.52 -48.50
C SER A 13 -3.08 -12.64 -49.32
N SER A 14 -2.73 -13.90 -49.07
CA SER A 14 -3.35 -15.07 -49.69
C SER A 14 -4.69 -15.48 -49.04
N TYR A 15 -5.14 -14.78 -47.99
CA TYR A 15 -6.34 -15.12 -47.24
C TYR A 15 -7.34 -13.95 -47.17
N THR A 16 -8.63 -14.25 -47.33
CA THR A 16 -9.73 -13.27 -47.22
C THR A 16 -10.49 -13.45 -45.92
N PHE A 17 -10.78 -12.36 -45.20
CA PHE A 17 -11.47 -12.38 -43.92
C PHE A 17 -12.88 -11.78 -44.03
N GLY A 18 -13.89 -12.51 -43.53
CA GLY A 18 -15.28 -12.06 -43.47
C GLY A 18 -15.80 -11.98 -42.03
N THR A 19 -17.05 -11.55 -41.86
CA THR A 19 -17.73 -11.45 -40.56
C THR A 19 -18.94 -12.38 -40.47
N LYS A 20 -19.19 -12.96 -39.29
CA LYS A 20 -20.41 -13.73 -38.97
C LYS A 20 -21.21 -13.08 -37.83
N GLU A 21 -22.46 -13.51 -37.66
CA GLU A 21 -23.34 -13.05 -36.58
C GLU A 21 -22.75 -13.32 -35.17
N PRO A 22 -23.00 -12.40 -34.21
CA PRO A 22 -22.48 -12.53 -32.85
C PRO A 22 -23.10 -13.73 -32.13
N LYS A 23 -22.25 -14.52 -31.48
CA LYS A 23 -22.69 -15.67 -30.69
C LYS A 23 -22.90 -15.22 -29.24
N MET A 24 -24.14 -15.15 -28.78
CA MET A 24 -24.47 -14.74 -27.40
C MET A 24 -23.83 -15.67 -26.36
N GLU A 25 -23.33 -15.08 -25.26
CA GLU A 25 -22.84 -15.85 -24.13
C GLU A 25 -23.98 -16.66 -23.51
N LYS A 26 -23.73 -17.94 -23.23
CA LYS A 26 -24.74 -18.87 -22.71
C LYS A 26 -25.08 -18.64 -21.24
N ASP A 27 -24.23 -17.92 -20.52
CA ASP A 27 -24.31 -17.79 -19.06
C ASP A 27 -24.45 -16.31 -18.69
N THR A 28 -25.44 -15.98 -17.87
CA THR A 28 -25.76 -14.62 -17.41
C THR A 28 -24.87 -14.14 -16.27
N SER A 29 -24.15 -15.04 -15.61
CA SER A 29 -23.22 -14.73 -14.52
C SER A 29 -22.09 -15.74 -14.40
N VAL A 30 -21.02 -15.36 -13.68
CA VAL A 30 -19.90 -16.27 -13.37
C VAL A 30 -20.36 -17.46 -12.51
N ALA A 31 -21.35 -17.24 -11.63
CA ALA A 31 -21.94 -18.29 -10.80
C ALA A 31 -22.69 -19.32 -11.67
N ASP A 32 -23.50 -18.86 -12.63
CA ASP A 32 -24.22 -19.73 -13.56
C ASP A 32 -23.26 -20.55 -14.43
N ARG A 33 -22.16 -19.93 -14.86
CA ARG A 33 -21.10 -20.60 -15.60
C ARG A 33 -20.41 -21.70 -14.77
N LEU A 34 -20.11 -21.43 -13.50
CA LEU A 34 -19.51 -22.42 -12.60
C LEU A 34 -20.49 -23.56 -12.27
N ALA A 35 -21.77 -23.25 -12.04
CA ALA A 35 -22.82 -24.23 -11.83
C ALA A 35 -22.97 -25.14 -13.06
N ARG A 36 -23.06 -24.57 -14.27
CA ARG A 36 -23.10 -25.32 -15.53
C ARG A 36 -21.83 -26.16 -15.74
N MET A 37 -20.65 -25.65 -15.40
CA MET A 37 -19.40 -26.41 -15.47
C MET A 37 -19.39 -27.59 -14.50
N LYS A 38 -19.91 -27.42 -13.28
CA LYS A 38 -20.03 -28.48 -12.28
C LYS A 38 -21.02 -29.56 -12.74
N VAL A 39 -22.18 -29.15 -13.28
CA VAL A 39 -23.18 -30.06 -13.86
C VAL A 39 -22.60 -30.83 -15.06
N ASN A 40 -21.89 -30.16 -15.96
CA ASN A 40 -21.26 -30.82 -17.11
C ASN A 40 -20.14 -31.79 -16.70
N TYR A 41 -19.38 -31.48 -15.64
CA TYR A 41 -18.38 -32.40 -15.10
C TYR A 41 -19.03 -33.65 -14.50
N MET A 42 -20.10 -33.49 -13.72
CA MET A 42 -20.86 -34.61 -13.16
C MET A 42 -21.45 -35.51 -14.26
N LYS A 43 -21.88 -34.93 -15.39
CA LYS A 43 -22.53 -35.65 -16.49
C LYS A 43 -21.56 -36.28 -17.50
N GLU A 44 -20.48 -35.59 -17.84
CA GLU A 44 -19.61 -35.93 -18.98
C GLU A 44 -18.14 -36.11 -18.58
N GLY A 45 -17.82 -35.99 -17.29
CA GLY A 45 -16.46 -36.12 -16.77
C GLY A 45 -15.55 -34.95 -17.09
N MET A 46 -14.24 -35.24 -17.16
CA MET A 46 -13.21 -34.22 -17.37
C MET A 46 -13.42 -33.48 -18.69
N ARG A 47 -13.41 -32.14 -18.63
CA ARG A 47 -13.51 -31.30 -19.81
C ARG A 47 -12.23 -31.38 -20.64
N THR A 48 -12.32 -31.88 -21.85
CA THR A 48 -11.27 -31.80 -22.86
C THR A 48 -11.51 -30.62 -23.80
N SER A 49 -10.43 -29.93 -24.19
CA SER A 49 -10.49 -28.83 -25.14
C SER A 49 -9.29 -28.87 -26.07
N VAL A 50 -9.52 -28.41 -27.29
CA VAL A 50 -8.48 -28.28 -28.32
C VAL A 50 -8.38 -26.83 -28.76
N GLU A 51 -7.16 -26.38 -29.00
CA GLU A 51 -6.85 -25.06 -29.56
C GLU A 51 -5.95 -25.26 -30.78
N GLY A 52 -6.25 -24.52 -31.85
CA GLY A 52 -5.51 -24.57 -33.10
C GLY A 52 -4.60 -23.36 -33.25
N ILE A 53 -3.38 -23.59 -33.74
CA ILE A 53 -2.43 -22.53 -34.09
C ILE A 53 -2.53 -22.31 -35.59
N LEU A 54 -3.02 -21.14 -35.99
CA LEU A 54 -3.10 -20.75 -37.40
C LEU A 54 -1.88 -19.89 -37.75
N LEU A 55 -1.02 -20.40 -38.62
CA LEU A 55 0.22 -19.73 -39.04
C LEU A 55 0.05 -19.10 -40.42
N VAL A 56 0.47 -17.84 -40.54
CA VAL A 56 0.51 -17.07 -41.79
C VAL A 56 1.83 -16.32 -41.89
N GLN A 57 2.23 -15.92 -43.09
CA GLN A 57 3.45 -15.15 -43.32
C GLN A 57 3.09 -13.71 -43.64
N GLU A 58 3.65 -12.72 -42.97
CA GLU A 58 3.46 -11.31 -43.34
C GLU A 58 4.85 -10.67 -43.34
N HIS A 59 5.20 -9.95 -44.40
CA HIS A 59 6.56 -9.40 -44.58
C HIS A 59 7.69 -10.41 -44.39
N ARG A 60 7.50 -11.64 -44.91
CA ARG A 60 8.43 -12.78 -44.76
C ARG A 60 8.61 -13.32 -43.34
N HIS A 61 7.80 -12.88 -42.37
CA HIS A 61 7.84 -13.36 -40.99
C HIS A 61 6.61 -14.21 -40.62
N PRO A 62 6.79 -15.24 -39.79
CA PRO A 62 5.68 -16.05 -39.30
C PRO A 62 4.83 -15.30 -38.28
N HIS A 63 3.52 -15.34 -38.46
CA HIS A 63 2.50 -14.72 -37.60
C HIS A 63 1.46 -15.76 -37.20
N ILE A 64 0.87 -15.60 -36.02
CA ILE A 64 -0.22 -16.44 -35.52
C ILE A 64 -1.53 -15.65 -35.56
N LEU A 65 -2.58 -16.22 -36.16
CA LEU A 65 -3.91 -15.64 -36.14
C LEU A 65 -4.65 -15.98 -34.84
N LEU A 66 -5.23 -14.97 -34.20
CA LEU A 66 -5.99 -15.07 -32.96
C LEU A 66 -7.43 -14.55 -33.14
N LEU A 67 -8.36 -15.08 -32.34
CA LEU A 67 -9.73 -14.57 -32.21
C LEU A 67 -9.80 -13.54 -31.09
N GLN A 68 -10.27 -12.34 -31.39
CA GLN A 68 -10.51 -11.31 -30.37
C GLN A 68 -11.92 -11.42 -29.80
N ILE A 69 -12.04 -11.39 -28.47
CA ILE A 69 -13.29 -11.41 -27.71
C ILE A 69 -13.42 -10.07 -26.99
N GLY A 70 -14.39 -9.25 -27.42
CA GLY A 70 -14.52 -7.86 -26.95
C GLY A 70 -13.30 -7.00 -27.33
N ASN A 71 -12.98 -5.99 -26.53
CA ASN A 71 -11.88 -5.05 -26.82
C ASN A 71 -10.53 -5.43 -26.16
N THR A 72 -10.50 -6.43 -25.30
CA THR A 72 -9.35 -6.65 -24.38
C THR A 72 -8.79 -8.07 -24.36
N PHE A 73 -9.48 -9.07 -24.93
CA PHE A 73 -9.06 -10.47 -24.84
C PHE A 73 -8.83 -11.09 -26.22
N CYS A 74 -7.74 -11.84 -26.37
CA CYS A 74 -7.44 -12.64 -27.56
C CYS A 74 -7.32 -14.12 -27.18
N LYS A 75 -7.79 -15.01 -28.05
CA LYS A 75 -7.77 -16.46 -27.83
C LYS A 75 -7.41 -17.20 -29.12
N LEU A 76 -6.69 -18.31 -29.02
CA LEU A 76 -6.53 -19.25 -30.13
C LEU A 76 -7.90 -19.80 -30.58
N PRO A 77 -8.11 -20.01 -31.89
CA PRO A 77 -9.32 -20.66 -32.38
C PRO A 77 -9.41 -22.08 -31.82
N GLY A 78 -10.56 -22.42 -31.24
CA GLY A 78 -10.75 -23.71 -30.58
C GLY A 78 -11.93 -23.73 -29.61
N GLY A 79 -12.09 -24.85 -28.94
CA GLY A 79 -13.28 -25.11 -28.14
C GLY A 79 -13.22 -26.40 -27.33
N ARG A 80 -14.31 -26.63 -26.58
CA ARG A 80 -14.53 -27.89 -25.87
C ARG A 80 -14.81 -28.99 -26.89
N LEU A 81 -14.19 -30.15 -26.72
CA LEU A 81 -14.51 -31.36 -27.48
C LEU A 81 -15.70 -32.07 -26.85
N LYS A 82 -16.57 -32.63 -27.67
CA LYS A 82 -17.60 -33.57 -27.21
C LYS A 82 -16.94 -34.92 -26.89
N PRO A 83 -17.55 -35.75 -26.00
CA PRO A 83 -17.07 -37.10 -25.75
C PRO A 83 -16.95 -37.89 -27.05
N GLY A 84 -15.78 -38.50 -27.29
CA GLY A 84 -15.48 -39.27 -28.51
C GLY A 84 -15.10 -38.45 -29.75
N GLU A 85 -15.05 -37.11 -29.66
CA GLU A 85 -14.72 -36.24 -30.79
C GLU A 85 -13.20 -36.16 -31.02
N ASN A 86 -12.73 -36.48 -32.23
CA ASN A 86 -11.32 -36.35 -32.58
C ASN A 86 -10.92 -34.87 -32.69
N GLY A 87 -9.89 -34.46 -31.95
CA GLY A 87 -9.42 -33.08 -31.87
C GLY A 87 -9.09 -32.44 -33.22
N THR A 88 -8.57 -33.23 -34.17
CA THR A 88 -8.20 -32.75 -35.50
C THR A 88 -9.44 -32.42 -36.36
N LEU A 89 -10.46 -33.29 -36.33
CA LEU A 89 -11.71 -33.09 -37.08
C LEU A 89 -12.56 -31.95 -36.50
N SER A 90 -12.53 -31.77 -35.17
CA SER A 90 -13.26 -30.69 -34.50
C SER A 90 -12.70 -29.29 -34.82
N LEU A 91 -11.37 -29.16 -34.94
CA LEU A 91 -10.73 -27.90 -35.34
C LEU A 91 -11.13 -27.46 -36.76
N VAL A 92 -11.23 -28.41 -37.69
CA VAL A 92 -11.68 -28.13 -39.07
C VAL A 92 -13.13 -27.62 -39.08
N ALA A 93 -14.03 -28.29 -38.37
CA ALA A 93 -15.44 -27.88 -38.29
C ALA A 93 -15.67 -26.54 -37.57
N GLN A 94 -14.79 -26.16 -36.63
CA GLN A 94 -14.88 -24.88 -35.92
C GLN A 94 -14.28 -23.71 -36.69
N ARG A 95 -13.29 -23.96 -37.58
CA ARG A 95 -12.70 -22.98 -38.50
C ARG A 95 -13.77 -22.32 -39.37
N GLU A 96 -14.76 -23.10 -39.81
CA GLU A 96 -15.86 -22.60 -40.64
C GLU A 96 -16.89 -21.76 -39.88
N ARG A 97 -16.95 -21.81 -38.54
CA ARG A 97 -18.06 -21.23 -37.75
C ARG A 97 -17.72 -19.94 -37.00
N ARG A 98 -16.45 -19.56 -36.88
CA ARG A 98 -16.01 -18.43 -36.06
C ARG A 98 -14.90 -17.64 -36.75
N VAL A 99 -15.26 -16.62 -37.52
CA VAL A 99 -14.26 -15.63 -37.95
C VAL A 99 -14.87 -14.23 -37.88
N LYS A 100 -14.36 -13.46 -36.93
CA LYS A 100 -14.24 -12.00 -36.94
C LYS A 100 -12.80 -11.77 -36.47
N ILE A 101 -11.90 -11.43 -37.40
CA ILE A 101 -10.49 -11.21 -37.12
C ILE A 101 -10.27 -9.70 -37.16
N TYR A 102 -9.82 -9.15 -36.03
CA TYR A 102 -9.41 -7.75 -35.93
C TYR A 102 -7.90 -7.67 -35.79
N TYR A 103 -7.34 -6.70 -36.50
CA TYR A 103 -5.92 -6.37 -36.58
C TYR A 103 -5.50 -5.65 -35.30
N LEU A 104 -4.51 -6.19 -34.57
CA LEU A 104 -3.93 -5.57 -33.37
C LEU A 104 -2.57 -4.94 -33.71
N GLU A 105 -2.60 -3.97 -34.61
CA GLU A 105 -1.47 -3.08 -34.87
C GLU A 105 -1.39 -2.02 -33.75
N ARG A 106 -0.42 -2.17 -32.83
CA ARG A 106 0.53 -1.10 -32.43
C ARG A 106 1.23 -1.32 -31.09
N ALA A 107 0.69 -2.11 -30.16
CA ALA A 107 1.29 -2.23 -28.82
C ALA A 107 2.25 -3.44 -28.66
N TYR A 108 1.85 -4.64 -29.14
CA TYR A 108 2.64 -5.86 -28.92
C TYR A 108 3.65 -6.20 -30.02
N SER A 109 3.40 -5.83 -31.28
CA SER A 109 4.37 -6.03 -32.37
C SER A 109 5.67 -5.25 -32.13
N LYS A 110 5.59 -4.03 -31.59
CA LYS A 110 6.79 -3.25 -31.22
C LYS A 110 7.59 -3.94 -30.12
N LEU A 111 6.93 -4.46 -29.08
CA LEU A 111 7.62 -5.12 -27.97
C LEU A 111 8.24 -6.45 -28.40
N LEU A 112 7.51 -7.26 -29.17
CA LEU A 112 8.00 -8.55 -29.66
C LEU A 112 9.09 -8.40 -30.73
N SER A 113 8.96 -7.43 -31.66
CA SER A 113 10.02 -7.10 -32.62
C SER A 113 11.22 -6.45 -31.96
N LEU A 114 11.03 -5.62 -30.93
CA LEU A 114 12.13 -5.11 -30.09
C LEU A 114 12.85 -6.26 -29.41
N LEU A 115 12.13 -7.20 -28.77
CA LEU A 115 12.72 -8.36 -28.10
C LEU A 115 13.40 -9.34 -29.08
N LEU A 116 12.81 -9.55 -30.26
CA LEU A 116 13.38 -10.41 -31.31
C LEU A 116 14.62 -9.77 -31.93
N ASN A 117 14.56 -8.47 -32.26
CA ASN A 117 15.73 -7.70 -32.69
C ASN A 117 16.80 -7.68 -31.60
N TYR A 118 16.40 -7.61 -30.33
CA TYR A 118 17.32 -7.68 -29.19
C TYR A 118 18.04 -9.02 -29.15
N LYS A 119 17.30 -10.11 -29.35
CA LYS A 119 17.85 -11.47 -29.38
C LYS A 119 18.76 -11.71 -30.60
N ILE A 120 18.39 -11.20 -31.78
CA ILE A 120 19.19 -11.27 -33.00
C ILE A 120 20.48 -10.45 -32.86
N CYS A 121 20.40 -9.22 -32.36
CA CYS A 121 21.58 -8.37 -32.11
C CYS A 121 22.50 -9.04 -31.09
N TYR A 122 21.96 -9.61 -30.02
CA TYR A 122 22.75 -10.32 -29.02
C TYR A 122 23.49 -11.53 -29.61
N MET A 123 22.86 -12.29 -30.50
CA MET A 123 23.53 -13.42 -31.16
C MET A 123 24.64 -13.00 -32.14
N LYS A 124 24.57 -11.78 -32.72
CA LYS A 124 25.57 -11.26 -33.66
C LYS A 124 26.71 -10.49 -32.98
N GLU A 125 26.38 -9.66 -32.00
CA GLU A 125 27.28 -8.63 -31.44
C GLU A 125 27.58 -8.86 -29.94
N GLY A 126 26.98 -9.89 -29.32
CA GLY A 126 27.16 -10.18 -27.90
C GLY A 126 26.35 -9.26 -26.97
N MET A 127 26.82 -9.11 -25.73
CA MET A 127 26.15 -8.29 -24.72
C MET A 127 26.02 -6.83 -25.17
N ARG A 128 24.82 -6.25 -25.04
CA ARG A 128 24.65 -4.82 -25.29
C ARG A 128 25.27 -4.00 -24.18
N THR A 129 26.11 -3.05 -24.53
CA THR A 129 26.63 -2.03 -23.62
C THR A 129 25.94 -0.68 -23.86
N SER A 130 25.62 0.02 -22.79
CA SER A 130 25.04 1.36 -22.85
C SER A 130 25.56 2.24 -21.73
N VAL A 131 25.62 3.54 -22.01
CA VAL A 131 26.11 4.57 -21.09
C VAL A 131 25.08 5.67 -20.96
N GLU A 132 24.88 6.17 -19.74
CA GLU A 132 23.98 7.28 -19.45
C GLU A 132 24.68 8.30 -18.55
N GLY A 133 24.38 9.58 -18.80
CA GLY A 133 24.96 10.71 -18.07
C GLY A 133 23.99 11.27 -17.05
N ILE A 134 24.48 11.51 -15.83
CA ILE A 134 23.79 12.21 -14.76
C ILE A 134 24.28 13.66 -14.79
N LEU A 135 23.43 14.57 -15.26
CA LEU A 135 23.72 16.00 -15.33
C LEU A 135 23.02 16.67 -14.15
N LEU A 136 23.80 17.17 -13.20
CA LEU A 136 23.30 17.87 -12.02
C LEU A 136 23.27 19.38 -12.30
N VAL A 137 22.13 20.00 -12.00
CA VAL A 137 21.94 21.45 -12.05
C VAL A 137 21.31 21.91 -10.75
N GLN A 138 21.32 23.22 -10.50
CA GLN A 138 20.70 23.80 -9.31
C GLN A 138 19.62 24.79 -9.73
N GLU A 139 18.43 24.62 -9.18
CA GLU A 139 17.29 25.53 -9.36
C GLU A 139 16.69 25.81 -7.97
N HIS A 140 16.46 27.09 -7.66
CA HIS A 140 15.96 27.53 -6.33
C HIS A 140 16.73 26.95 -5.12
N ARG A 141 18.07 26.89 -5.20
CA ARG A 141 18.96 26.28 -4.19
C ARG A 141 18.79 24.77 -3.98
N HIS A 142 18.00 24.09 -4.80
CA HIS A 142 17.82 22.64 -4.75
C HIS A 142 18.53 21.92 -5.91
N PRO A 143 19.17 20.77 -5.65
CA PRO A 143 19.81 19.99 -6.69
C PRO A 143 18.76 19.24 -7.54
N HIS A 144 18.90 19.37 -8.86
CA HIS A 144 18.03 18.75 -9.87
C HIS A 144 18.87 17.90 -10.83
N ILE A 145 18.26 16.87 -11.40
CA ILE A 145 18.83 16.07 -12.49
C ILE A 145 18.10 16.40 -13.79
N LEU A 146 18.87 16.61 -14.86
CA LEU A 146 18.31 16.78 -16.19
C LEU A 146 17.89 15.43 -16.80
N LEU A 147 16.61 15.29 -17.11
CA LEU A 147 16.03 14.10 -17.75
C LEU A 147 15.43 14.43 -19.11
N LEU A 148 15.49 13.47 -20.03
CA LEU A 148 14.82 13.52 -21.32
C LEU A 148 13.47 12.82 -21.24
N GLN A 149 12.38 13.57 -21.40
CA GLN A 149 11.03 13.06 -21.48
C GLN A 149 10.68 12.70 -22.93
N ILE A 150 10.14 11.50 -23.14
CA ILE A 150 9.61 11.00 -24.42
C ILE A 150 8.08 10.93 -24.30
N GLY A 151 7.37 11.75 -25.08
CA GLY A 151 5.91 11.88 -24.95
C GLY A 151 5.53 12.46 -23.58
N ASN A 152 4.41 11.99 -23.00
CA ASN A 152 3.93 12.45 -21.69
C ASN A 152 4.24 11.49 -20.53
N THR A 153 4.83 10.31 -20.80
CA THR A 153 4.84 9.19 -19.84
C THR A 153 6.20 8.61 -19.51
N PHE A 154 7.23 8.80 -20.34
CA PHE A 154 8.53 8.14 -20.15
C PHE A 154 9.66 9.14 -19.97
N CYS A 155 10.45 8.98 -18.91
CA CYS A 155 11.68 9.74 -18.68
C CYS A 155 12.89 8.83 -18.82
N LYS A 156 14.00 9.35 -19.35
CA LYS A 156 15.29 8.66 -19.41
C LYS A 156 16.45 9.62 -19.20
N LEU A 157 17.58 9.11 -18.75
CA LEU A 157 18.83 9.86 -18.76
C LEU A 157 19.34 10.10 -20.20
N PRO A 158 20.06 11.19 -20.45
CA PRO A 158 20.79 11.38 -21.70
C PRO A 158 21.91 10.32 -21.82
N GLY A 159 22.21 9.87 -23.04
CA GLY A 159 23.11 8.72 -23.28
C GLY A 159 22.57 7.71 -24.30
N GLY A 160 23.11 6.50 -24.34
CA GLY A 160 22.60 5.45 -25.21
C GLY A 160 23.52 4.25 -25.42
N ARG A 161 23.19 3.44 -26.43
CA ARG A 161 23.95 2.23 -26.80
C ARG A 161 25.31 2.58 -27.41
N LEU A 162 26.35 1.90 -26.96
CA LEU A 162 27.71 1.97 -27.51
C LEU A 162 27.85 1.09 -28.75
N LYS A 163 28.78 1.43 -29.64
CA LYS A 163 29.22 0.54 -30.72
C LYS A 163 30.12 -0.57 -30.14
N PRO A 164 30.20 -1.75 -30.78
CA PRO A 164 31.13 -2.79 -30.35
C PRO A 164 32.57 -2.25 -30.25
N GLY A 165 33.21 -2.41 -29.09
CA GLY A 165 34.58 -1.94 -28.83
C GLY A 165 34.75 -0.43 -28.58
N GLU A 166 33.67 0.36 -28.58
CA GLU A 166 33.75 1.80 -28.33
C GLU A 166 34.05 2.11 -26.86
N ASN A 167 34.93 3.07 -26.60
CA ASN A 167 35.23 3.54 -25.25
C ASN A 167 33.98 4.18 -24.62
N GLU A 168 33.74 3.88 -23.34
CA GLU A 168 32.53 4.30 -22.63
C GLU A 168 32.41 5.82 -22.47
N ILE A 169 33.53 6.50 -22.25
CA ILE A 169 33.60 7.96 -22.08
C ILE A 169 33.36 8.64 -23.42
N GLU A 170 34.11 8.27 -24.46
CA GLU A 170 33.96 8.85 -25.81
C GLU A 170 32.57 8.58 -26.39
N GLY A 171 32.05 7.37 -26.16
CA GLY A 171 30.70 6.99 -26.55
C GLY A 171 29.64 7.81 -25.83
N LEU A 172 29.82 8.11 -24.53
CA LEU A 172 28.91 9.00 -23.80
C LEU A 172 28.97 10.42 -24.34
N LYS A 173 30.16 11.00 -24.54
CA LYS A 173 30.32 12.35 -25.13
C LYS A 173 29.58 12.45 -26.47
N ARG A 174 29.78 11.47 -27.36
CA ARG A 174 29.08 11.40 -28.65
C ARG A 174 27.56 11.33 -28.51
N LYS A 175 27.05 10.59 -27.52
CA LYS A 175 25.60 10.50 -27.26
C LYS A 175 25.02 11.75 -26.65
N LEU A 176 25.77 12.46 -25.81
CA LEU A 176 25.38 13.75 -25.26
C LEU A 176 25.34 14.82 -26.35
N SER A 177 26.41 14.97 -27.16
CA SER A 177 26.42 15.89 -28.32
C SER A 177 25.27 15.62 -29.29
N SER A 178 24.94 14.35 -29.54
CA SER A 178 23.82 14.00 -30.43
C SER A 178 22.43 14.32 -29.86
N LYS A 179 22.27 14.43 -28.54
CA LYS A 179 20.96 14.61 -27.88
C LYS A 179 20.75 15.98 -27.25
N LEU A 180 21.83 16.65 -26.90
CA LEU A 180 21.86 17.90 -26.14
C LEU A 180 22.78 18.94 -26.78
N GLY A 181 23.61 18.59 -27.76
CA GLY A 181 24.49 19.54 -28.45
C GLY A 181 23.81 20.25 -29.62
N ALA A 182 24.19 21.51 -29.88
CA ALA A 182 23.69 22.28 -31.00
C ALA A 182 24.24 21.80 -32.35
N ASN A 183 23.51 22.02 -33.45
CA ASN A 183 24.03 21.70 -34.79
C ASN A 183 25.22 22.59 -35.21
N SER A 184 25.43 23.73 -34.54
CA SER A 184 26.58 24.60 -34.77
C SER A 184 27.79 24.15 -33.94
N PRO A 185 28.98 23.94 -34.54
CA PRO A 185 30.19 23.54 -33.81
C PRO A 185 30.61 24.50 -32.70
N GLN A 186 30.29 25.80 -32.84
CA GLN A 186 30.64 26.84 -31.86
C GLN A 186 29.80 26.80 -30.58
N LEU A 187 28.68 26.06 -30.58
CA LEU A 187 27.73 25.96 -29.47
C LEU A 187 27.64 24.52 -28.93
N GLN A 188 28.65 23.70 -29.19
CA GLN A 188 28.75 22.35 -28.64
C GLN A 188 29.31 22.42 -27.20
N PRO A 189 28.62 21.84 -26.20
CA PRO A 189 29.16 21.75 -24.85
C PRO A 189 30.44 20.90 -24.82
N ASP A 190 31.44 21.35 -24.07
CA ASP A 190 32.62 20.51 -23.78
C ASP A 190 32.29 19.52 -22.67
N TRP A 191 31.88 18.31 -23.06
CA TRP A 191 31.44 17.29 -22.12
C TRP A 191 32.60 16.77 -21.25
N GLN A 192 32.61 17.15 -19.98
CA GLN A 192 33.51 16.60 -18.97
C GLN A 192 32.83 15.41 -18.27
N ILE A 193 33.18 14.19 -18.69
CA ILE A 193 32.64 12.96 -18.09
C ILE A 193 33.47 12.63 -16.85
N GLY A 194 32.80 12.62 -15.70
CA GLY A 194 33.37 12.23 -14.42
C GLY A 194 33.30 10.71 -14.20
N GLU A 195 33.25 10.33 -12.94
CA GLU A 195 33.29 8.93 -12.51
C GLU A 195 32.00 8.13 -12.82
N CYS A 196 32.15 6.80 -12.91
CA CYS A 196 31.03 5.87 -13.01
C CYS A 196 30.38 5.68 -11.63
N VAL A 197 29.10 5.99 -11.51
CA VAL A 197 28.33 5.97 -10.25
C VAL A 197 27.64 4.64 -10.02
N ALA A 198 27.15 3.99 -11.08
CA ALA A 198 26.43 2.73 -10.95
C ALA A 198 26.51 1.90 -12.22
N ILE A 199 26.46 0.57 -12.04
CA ILE A 199 26.41 -0.41 -13.12
C ILE A 199 25.14 -1.25 -12.95
N TRP A 200 24.37 -1.34 -14.03
CA TRP A 200 23.11 -2.06 -14.09
C TRP A 200 23.18 -3.16 -15.13
N TRP A 201 22.68 -4.33 -14.77
CA TRP A 201 22.75 -5.54 -15.57
C TRP A 201 21.35 -6.01 -15.93
N ARG A 202 21.20 -6.52 -17.15
CA ARG A 202 20.02 -7.24 -17.59
C ARG A 202 20.40 -8.70 -17.85
N PRO A 203 20.13 -9.61 -16.91
CA PRO A 203 20.49 -11.03 -17.04
C PRO A 203 19.82 -11.72 -18.24
N ASN A 204 18.53 -11.44 -18.49
CA ASN A 204 17.68 -12.10 -19.46
C ASN A 204 16.96 -11.12 -20.41
N PHE A 205 16.22 -11.62 -21.40
CA PHE A 205 15.40 -10.81 -22.33
C PHE A 205 14.10 -10.30 -21.66
N GLU A 206 14.24 -9.66 -20.50
CA GLU A 206 13.15 -9.14 -19.66
C GLU A 206 13.22 -7.61 -19.60
N THR A 207 12.20 -6.96 -19.05
CA THR A 207 12.13 -5.49 -18.96
C THR A 207 12.97 -4.89 -17.83
N VAL A 208 13.22 -5.67 -16.77
CA VAL A 208 13.85 -5.21 -15.51
C VAL A 208 15.38 -5.27 -15.59
N MET A 209 16.05 -4.27 -14.99
CA MET A 209 17.51 -4.25 -14.78
C MET A 209 17.83 -4.32 -13.29
N TYR A 210 18.98 -4.91 -12.96
CA TYR A 210 19.44 -5.15 -11.59
C TYR A 210 20.78 -4.45 -11.33
N PRO A 211 21.05 -3.96 -10.11
CA PRO A 211 22.30 -3.25 -9.80
C PRO A 211 23.53 -4.17 -9.63
N TYR A 212 23.35 -5.48 -9.80
CA TYR A 212 24.40 -6.49 -9.79
C TYR A 212 24.09 -7.56 -10.83
N CYS A 213 25.13 -8.27 -11.30
CA CYS A 213 24.95 -9.47 -12.11
C CYS A 213 24.97 -10.69 -11.16
N PRO A 214 23.87 -11.47 -11.06
CA PRO A 214 23.87 -12.66 -10.21
C PRO A 214 24.98 -13.65 -10.60
N PRO A 215 25.65 -14.32 -9.64
CA PRO A 215 26.80 -15.19 -9.93
C PRO A 215 26.49 -16.36 -10.88
N HIS A 216 25.25 -16.84 -10.89
CA HIS A 216 24.80 -17.92 -11.76
C HIS A 216 24.56 -17.49 -13.22
N ILE A 217 24.65 -16.18 -13.52
CA ILE A 217 24.44 -15.63 -14.85
C ILE A 217 25.79 -15.44 -15.54
N THR A 218 26.13 -16.34 -16.44
CA THR A 218 27.39 -16.32 -17.19
C THR A 218 27.34 -15.50 -18.47
N LYS A 219 26.13 -15.15 -18.95
CA LYS A 219 25.91 -14.49 -20.25
C LYS A 219 24.83 -13.40 -20.18
N PRO A 220 25.08 -12.28 -19.47
CA PRO A 220 24.13 -11.16 -19.39
C PRO A 220 23.83 -10.56 -20.76
N LYS A 221 22.63 -9.98 -20.93
CA LYS A 221 22.14 -9.43 -22.21
C LYS A 221 22.40 -7.93 -22.35
N GLU A 222 22.38 -7.19 -21.25
CA GLU A 222 22.69 -5.76 -21.23
C GLU A 222 23.57 -5.42 -20.02
N CYS A 223 24.53 -4.52 -20.24
CA CYS A 223 25.23 -3.78 -19.21
C CYS A 223 25.03 -2.29 -19.46
N LYS A 224 24.58 -1.56 -18.44
CA LYS A 224 24.34 -0.13 -18.47
C LYS A 224 25.16 0.54 -17.39
N LYS A 225 25.95 1.55 -17.75
CA LYS A 225 26.77 2.32 -16.82
C LYS A 225 26.27 3.75 -16.72
N LEU A 226 26.24 4.30 -15.51
CA LEU A 226 25.85 5.67 -15.22
C LEU A 226 27.09 6.48 -14.85
N PHE A 227 27.31 7.62 -15.49
CA PHE A 227 28.43 8.51 -15.21
C PHE A 227 27.95 9.88 -14.77
N ILE A 228 28.68 10.55 -13.88
CA ILE A 228 28.49 11.98 -13.62
C ILE A 228 29.00 12.76 -14.82
N VAL A 229 28.26 13.77 -15.25
CA VAL A 229 28.71 14.72 -16.27
C VAL A 229 28.85 16.07 -15.60
N HIS A 230 30.08 16.58 -15.56
CA HIS A 230 30.37 17.91 -15.06
C HIS A 230 29.99 18.92 -16.15
N LEU A 231 29.11 19.86 -15.79
CA LEU A 231 28.69 20.96 -16.66
C LEU A 231 29.52 22.19 -16.35
N SER A 232 29.75 23.01 -17.36
CA SER A 232 30.39 24.32 -17.19
C SER A 232 29.41 25.29 -16.52
N GLU A 233 29.91 26.44 -16.04
CA GLU A 233 29.04 27.49 -15.47
C GLU A 233 27.94 27.95 -16.45
N ARG A 234 28.20 27.86 -17.76
CA ARG A 234 27.26 28.20 -18.83
C ARG A 234 27.41 27.21 -19.97
N ASP A 235 26.38 26.40 -20.19
CA ASP A 235 26.27 25.48 -21.33
C ASP A 235 24.99 25.74 -22.12
N TYR A 236 25.06 25.55 -23.44
CA TYR A 236 23.90 25.64 -24.33
C TYR A 236 23.39 24.23 -24.70
N PHE A 237 22.13 23.93 -24.35
CA PHE A 237 21.50 22.65 -24.68
C PHE A 237 20.49 22.78 -25.82
N ALA A 238 20.70 22.01 -26.90
CA ALA A 238 19.74 21.85 -27.99
C ALA A 238 19.12 20.45 -27.93
N VAL A 239 17.81 20.38 -27.69
CA VAL A 239 17.09 19.12 -27.46
C VAL A 239 16.23 18.79 -28.70
N PRO A 240 16.25 17.55 -29.21
CA PRO A 240 15.39 17.14 -30.32
C PRO A 240 13.91 17.43 -30.07
N LYS A 241 13.18 17.91 -31.08
CA LYS A 241 11.76 18.34 -30.95
C LYS A 241 10.80 17.28 -30.38
N ASN A 242 11.14 16.00 -30.50
CA ASN A 242 10.35 14.88 -29.98
C ASN A 242 10.66 14.55 -28.51
N LEU A 243 11.58 15.30 -27.88
CA LEU A 243 11.99 15.16 -26.49
C LEU A 243 11.80 16.49 -25.76
N LYS A 244 11.51 16.42 -24.47
CA LYS A 244 11.58 17.58 -23.57
C LYS A 244 12.68 17.36 -22.56
N LEU A 245 13.44 18.41 -22.26
CA LEU A 245 14.42 18.39 -21.18
C LEU A 245 13.73 18.90 -19.92
N LEU A 246 13.75 18.10 -18.86
CA LEU A 246 13.15 18.41 -17.57
C LEU A 246 14.26 18.49 -16.53
N ALA A 247 14.25 19.53 -15.70
CA ALA A 247 14.98 19.54 -14.44
C ALA A 247 14.08 18.90 -13.37
N VAL A 248 14.47 17.74 -12.84
CA VAL A 248 13.69 17.03 -11.82
C VAL A 248 14.45 17.08 -10.50
N PRO A 249 13.84 17.57 -9.40
CA PRO A 249 14.52 17.68 -8.13
C PRO A 249 14.91 16.29 -7.60
N LEU A 250 16.10 16.18 -6.98
CA LEU A 250 16.61 14.89 -6.50
C LEU A 250 15.65 14.17 -5.53
N PHE A 251 14.90 14.91 -4.71
CA PHE A 251 13.95 14.32 -3.77
C PHE A 251 12.72 13.69 -4.46
N GLU A 252 12.30 14.16 -5.64
CA GLU A 252 11.17 13.58 -6.38
C GLU A 252 11.53 12.23 -7.01
N LEU A 253 12.82 12.03 -7.29
CA LEU A 253 13.33 10.77 -7.82
C LEU A 253 13.37 9.67 -6.75
N TYR A 254 13.58 10.04 -5.49
CA TYR A 254 13.71 9.09 -4.39
C TYR A 254 12.44 8.24 -4.24
N ASP A 255 12.60 6.92 -4.29
CA ASP A 255 11.53 5.91 -4.15
C ASP A 255 10.39 6.00 -5.20
N ASN A 256 10.60 6.73 -6.30
CA ASN A 256 9.59 6.93 -7.35
C ASN A 256 9.82 6.03 -8.59
N VAL A 257 9.90 4.72 -8.34
CA VAL A 257 10.16 3.68 -9.37
C VAL A 257 9.06 3.67 -10.44
N HIS A 258 7.82 3.98 -10.07
CA HIS A 258 6.67 3.96 -10.99
C HIS A 258 6.77 5.01 -12.11
N ARG A 259 7.28 6.21 -11.81
CA ARG A 259 7.40 7.30 -12.80
C ARG A 259 8.73 7.26 -13.55
N TYR A 260 9.83 7.00 -12.87
CA TYR A 260 11.19 7.16 -13.43
C TYR A 260 11.92 5.83 -13.66
N GLY A 261 11.36 4.70 -13.21
CA GLY A 261 11.99 3.39 -13.30
C GLY A 261 13.07 3.16 -12.24
N PRO A 262 13.54 1.91 -12.08
CA PRO A 262 14.44 1.52 -10.98
C PRO A 262 15.85 2.13 -11.09
N VAL A 263 16.31 2.41 -12.30
CA VAL A 263 17.66 2.97 -12.54
C VAL A 263 17.73 4.44 -12.10
N ILE A 264 16.71 5.24 -12.40
CA ILE A 264 16.72 6.68 -12.13
C ILE A 264 16.36 6.97 -10.66
N SER A 265 15.38 6.24 -10.13
CA SER A 265 14.89 6.42 -8.75
C SER A 265 15.92 6.11 -7.66
N THR A 266 16.97 5.37 -8.01
CA THR A 266 18.06 5.01 -7.09
C THR A 266 19.22 6.00 -7.12
N ILE A 267 19.27 6.94 -8.07
CA ILE A 267 20.36 7.93 -8.20
C ILE A 267 20.59 8.73 -6.91
N PRO A 268 19.56 9.24 -6.19
CA PRO A 268 19.80 9.98 -4.94
C PRO A 268 20.58 9.15 -3.90
N GLN A 269 20.30 7.85 -3.78
CA GLN A 269 21.03 6.96 -2.89
C GLN A 269 22.47 6.75 -3.34
N GLN A 270 22.71 6.63 -4.66
CA GLN A 270 24.06 6.43 -5.20
C GLN A 270 24.95 7.68 -5.05
N LEU A 271 24.38 8.88 -5.24
CA LEU A 271 25.09 10.15 -5.02
C LEU A 271 25.35 10.37 -3.52
N SER A 272 24.39 10.05 -2.65
CA SER A 272 24.53 10.20 -1.20
C SER A 272 25.65 9.34 -0.60
N ARG A 273 25.77 8.07 -1.05
CA ARG A 273 26.85 7.16 -0.63
C ARG A 273 28.26 7.71 -0.91
N ARG A 274 28.41 8.65 -1.85
CA ARG A 274 29.71 9.20 -2.24
C ARG A 274 30.05 10.55 -1.61
N ASN A 275 29.05 11.36 -1.23
CA ASN A 275 29.30 12.56 -0.43
C ASN A 275 29.93 12.23 0.95
N GLN A 276 29.90 10.97 1.39
CA GLN A 276 30.58 10.51 2.60
C GLN A 276 32.05 10.07 2.36
N LEU A 277 32.48 9.83 1.12
CA LEU A 277 33.85 9.37 0.80
C LEU A 277 34.80 10.48 0.32
N GLY A 278 34.28 11.68 0.06
CA GLY A 278 35.04 12.85 -0.42
C GLY A 278 35.43 13.87 0.65
N ARG A 279 35.20 13.59 1.94
CA ARG A 279 35.71 14.40 3.06
C ARG A 279 36.96 13.73 3.63
N SER A 280 38.10 13.93 2.97
CA SER A 280 39.41 13.81 3.60
C SER A 280 40.16 15.13 3.44
N ASP A 281 40.61 15.62 4.59
CA ASP A 281 41.73 16.53 4.81
C ASP A 281 41.58 18.01 4.41
N SER A 282 41.03 18.79 5.33
CA SER A 282 41.68 20.00 5.85
C SER A 282 40.83 20.66 6.94
N ALA A 283 41.42 20.73 8.15
CA ALA A 283 41.14 21.66 9.26
C ALA A 283 39.70 21.68 9.82
N ASP A 284 39.43 21.41 11.09
CA ASP A 284 40.08 22.01 12.26
C ASP A 284 40.25 21.00 13.41
N GLU A 285 41.47 20.98 13.95
CA GLU A 285 41.80 20.50 15.28
C GLU A 285 41.19 21.43 16.33
N VAL A 286 40.38 20.90 17.26
CA VAL A 286 40.40 21.36 18.66
C VAL A 286 40.25 20.15 19.58
N GLU A 287 41.42 19.69 20.03
CA GLU A 287 41.77 19.15 21.35
C GLU A 287 40.75 18.28 22.11
N LYS A 288 41.04 16.98 22.13
CA LYS A 288 40.74 16.09 23.24
C LYS A 288 41.60 16.49 24.44
N THR A 289 40.97 16.88 25.55
CA THR A 289 41.59 16.75 26.86
C THR A 289 40.79 15.75 27.69
N VAL A 290 41.46 14.68 28.10
CA VAL A 290 40.96 13.63 28.98
C VAL A 290 40.95 14.17 30.41
N GLN A 291 39.80 14.14 31.08
CA GLN A 291 39.75 14.02 32.53
C GLN A 291 38.73 12.94 32.92
N SER A 292 39.26 11.97 33.64
CA SER A 292 38.57 10.91 34.36
C SER A 292 37.86 11.44 35.61
N GLU A 293 36.85 10.68 36.04
CA GLU A 293 36.15 10.72 37.35
C GLU A 293 35.00 11.74 37.51
N ALA A 294 33.76 11.25 37.43
CA ALA A 294 32.88 11.15 38.60
C ALA A 294 31.52 10.53 38.19
N VAL A 295 31.11 9.52 38.93
CA VAL A 295 29.75 8.97 38.92
C VAL A 295 28.80 10.03 39.49
N GLY A 296 27.81 10.45 38.71
CA GLY A 296 26.67 11.23 39.21
C GLY A 296 26.14 12.27 38.23
N SER A 297 24.85 12.12 37.85
CA SER A 297 24.00 13.13 37.20
C SER A 297 24.21 13.42 35.69
N SER A 298 23.70 12.56 34.80
CA SER A 298 23.25 12.99 33.47
C SER A 298 22.15 12.08 32.87
N SER A 299 20.99 11.98 33.53
CA SER A 299 19.82 11.32 32.91
C SER A 299 19.16 12.18 31.80
N ALA A 300 19.54 13.45 31.63
CA ALA A 300 18.86 14.40 30.75
C ALA A 300 19.56 14.69 29.40
N ASP A 301 20.81 14.27 29.19
CA ASP A 301 21.61 14.72 28.02
C ASP A 301 21.26 14.04 26.69
N TRP A 302 20.59 12.89 26.71
CA TRP A 302 20.19 12.23 25.46
C TRP A 302 18.93 12.87 24.84
N LYS A 303 18.06 13.47 25.66
CA LYS A 303 16.82 14.14 25.20
C LYS A 303 17.12 15.39 24.36
N SER A 304 18.21 16.10 24.65
CA SER A 304 18.62 17.31 23.92
C SER A 304 18.99 17.04 22.45
N ASN A 305 19.36 15.80 22.12
CA ASN A 305 19.71 15.38 20.77
C ASN A 305 18.51 14.83 19.96
N LEU A 306 17.32 14.72 20.56
CA LEU A 306 16.13 14.20 19.88
C LEU A 306 15.43 15.28 19.04
N ARG A 307 14.96 14.88 17.86
CA ARG A 307 14.06 15.72 17.05
C ARG A 307 12.62 15.54 17.51
N ILE A 308 12.24 16.27 18.54
CA ILE A 308 10.89 16.21 19.12
C ILE A 308 9.93 17.03 18.23
N PRO A 309 8.78 16.48 17.83
CA PRO A 309 7.75 17.24 17.12
C PRO A 309 7.14 18.34 18.02
N PRO A 310 6.58 19.41 17.43
CA PRO A 310 5.93 20.48 18.21
C PRO A 310 4.77 19.92 19.04
N ALA A 311 4.64 20.37 20.29
CA ALA A 311 3.60 19.95 21.21
C ALA A 311 2.20 20.26 20.65
N ASP A 312 1.28 19.30 20.78
CA ASP A 312 -0.12 19.48 20.39
C ASP A 312 -0.84 20.33 21.44
N THR A 313 -1.19 21.56 21.09
CA THR A 313 -1.84 22.54 21.99
C THR A 313 -3.36 22.52 21.93
N ARG A 314 -3.95 21.61 21.13
CA ARG A 314 -5.41 21.48 21.01
C ARG A 314 -6.03 20.91 22.28
N TYR A 315 -7.30 21.25 22.54
CA TYR A 315 -8.05 20.75 23.69
C TYR A 315 -8.18 19.20 23.66
N GLN A 316 -8.02 18.57 24.82
CA GLN A 316 -8.13 17.13 25.02
C GLN A 316 -9.10 16.82 26.18
N THR A 317 -9.97 15.83 26.01
CA THR A 317 -10.91 15.36 27.05
C THR A 317 -10.23 14.59 28.18
N GLU A 318 -10.90 14.52 29.33
CA GLU A 318 -10.44 13.85 30.56
C GLU A 318 -10.02 12.39 30.37
N ASP A 319 -10.64 11.64 29.47
CA ASP A 319 -10.26 10.25 29.20
C ASP A 319 -8.94 10.09 28.43
N VAL A 320 -8.27 11.20 28.13
CA VAL A 320 -6.90 11.29 27.62
C VAL A 320 -5.99 12.01 28.61
N THR A 321 -6.48 12.99 29.37
CA THR A 321 -5.68 13.85 30.25
C THR A 321 -5.72 13.48 31.74
N ALA A 322 -6.69 12.69 32.21
CA ALA A 322 -6.81 12.26 33.60
C ALA A 322 -5.80 11.14 33.91
N THR A 323 -4.52 11.48 33.88
CA THR A 323 -3.41 10.59 34.18
C THR A 323 -3.11 10.57 35.68
N LYS A 324 -2.51 9.49 36.16
CA LYS A 324 -2.03 9.35 37.55
C LYS A 324 -0.74 10.13 37.79
N GLY A 325 -0.20 10.76 36.75
CA GLY A 325 1.02 11.57 36.80
C GLY A 325 2.29 10.80 36.51
N ASN A 326 2.19 9.57 35.98
CA ASN A 326 3.35 8.77 35.64
C ASN A 326 3.99 9.26 34.33
N GLU A 327 5.30 9.07 34.19
CA GLU A 327 6.03 9.27 32.94
C GLU A 327 6.38 7.92 32.30
N PHE A 328 6.73 7.93 31.00
CA PHE A 328 7.18 6.70 30.32
C PHE A 328 8.47 6.13 30.92
N GLU A 329 9.30 6.97 31.55
CA GLU A 329 10.54 6.57 32.21
C GLU A 329 10.28 5.72 33.46
N ASP A 330 9.14 5.89 34.12
CA ASP A 330 8.76 5.13 35.31
C ASP A 330 8.52 3.65 35.02
N TYR A 331 8.38 3.27 33.74
CA TYR A 331 8.19 1.89 33.30
C TYR A 331 9.49 1.12 33.07
N PHE A 332 10.66 1.74 33.28
CA PHE A 332 11.98 1.10 33.12
C PHE A 332 12.18 0.43 31.75
N LEU A 333 11.70 1.07 30.68
CA LEU A 333 11.82 0.59 29.31
C LEU A 333 13.26 0.70 28.78
N LYS A 334 13.60 -0.05 27.74
CA LYS A 334 14.86 0.11 26.98
C LYS A 334 15.00 1.57 26.53
N ARG A 335 16.23 2.11 26.64
CA ARG A 335 16.54 3.50 26.27
C ARG A 335 16.17 3.79 24.82
N GLU A 336 16.47 2.85 23.93
CA GLU A 336 16.20 2.92 22.50
C GLU A 336 14.69 3.01 22.23
N LEU A 337 13.87 2.33 23.03
CA LEU A 337 12.41 2.41 22.95
C LEU A 337 11.90 3.76 23.47
N LEU A 338 12.44 4.27 24.58
CA LEU A 338 12.11 5.62 25.09
C LEU A 338 12.42 6.70 24.06
N MET A 339 13.57 6.61 23.37
CA MET A 339 13.90 7.52 22.27
C MET A 339 12.84 7.51 21.18
N GLY A 340 12.35 6.34 20.76
CA GLY A 340 11.28 6.23 19.77
C GLY A 340 9.94 6.79 20.24
N ILE A 341 9.61 6.60 21.52
CA ILE A 341 8.39 7.16 22.15
C ILE A 341 8.42 8.70 22.12
N TYR A 342 9.52 9.32 22.56
CA TYR A 342 9.64 10.78 22.57
C TYR A 342 9.76 11.38 21.17
N GLU A 343 10.49 10.76 20.24
CA GLU A 343 10.53 11.21 18.83
C GLU A 343 9.16 11.12 18.15
N LYS A 344 8.30 10.21 18.58
CA LYS A 344 6.93 10.13 18.10
C LYS A 344 6.06 11.30 18.59
N GLY A 345 6.50 12.01 19.63
CA GLY A 345 5.78 13.10 20.29
C GLY A 345 4.92 12.65 21.46
N PHE A 346 5.19 11.47 22.04
CA PHE A 346 4.50 11.02 23.25
C PHE A 346 5.26 11.51 24.48
N GLU A 347 4.70 12.53 25.14
CA GLU A 347 5.29 13.09 26.36
C GLU A 347 4.86 12.32 27.61
N ARG A 348 3.55 12.06 27.73
CA ARG A 348 2.94 11.38 28.88
C ARG A 348 2.06 10.21 28.45
N PRO A 349 2.04 9.12 29.23
CA PRO A 349 1.16 7.99 28.98
C PRO A 349 -0.30 8.38 29.17
N SER A 350 -1.17 7.94 28.27
CA SER A 350 -2.62 8.07 28.46
C SER A 350 -3.14 7.11 29.54
N PRO A 351 -4.36 7.29 30.08
CA PRO A 351 -4.88 6.42 31.15
C PRO A 351 -4.88 4.92 30.80
N ILE A 352 -5.14 4.59 29.53
CA ILE A 352 -5.04 3.20 29.06
C ILE A 352 -3.60 2.69 29.02
N GLN A 353 -2.64 3.56 28.70
CA GLN A 353 -1.22 3.22 28.71
C GLN A 353 -0.71 3.03 30.14
N GLU A 354 -1.07 3.93 31.07
CA GLU A 354 -0.70 3.82 32.49
C GLU A 354 -1.19 2.52 33.14
N GLU A 355 -2.41 2.09 32.83
CA GLU A 355 -2.96 0.85 33.38
C GLU A 355 -2.42 -0.41 32.69
N SER A 356 -2.23 -0.37 31.37
CA SER A 356 -1.94 -1.59 30.59
C SER A 356 -0.45 -1.89 30.42
N ILE A 357 0.41 -0.89 30.25
CA ILE A 357 1.85 -1.10 30.03
C ILE A 357 2.50 -1.87 31.18
N PRO A 358 2.44 -1.42 32.45
CA PRO A 358 3.10 -2.12 33.55
C PRO A 358 2.59 -3.55 33.70
N ILE A 359 1.27 -3.76 33.59
CA ILE A 359 0.66 -5.08 33.69
C ILE A 359 1.10 -6.00 32.54
N ALA A 360 1.21 -5.47 31.32
CA ALA A 360 1.69 -6.22 30.17
C ALA A 360 3.17 -6.60 30.33
N LEU A 361 4.00 -5.71 30.87
CA LEU A 361 5.42 -5.98 31.16
C LEU A 361 5.57 -7.13 32.16
N THR A 362 4.71 -7.24 33.19
CA THR A 362 4.77 -8.38 34.15
C THR A 362 4.50 -9.75 33.52
N GLY A 363 3.91 -9.83 32.31
CA GLY A 363 3.54 -11.10 31.68
C GLY A 363 2.09 -11.50 31.88
N SER A 364 1.29 -10.67 32.55
CA SER A 364 -0.12 -10.94 32.79
C SER A 364 -0.94 -10.81 31.49
N ASN A 365 -1.94 -11.67 31.34
CA ASN A 365 -2.93 -11.52 30.28
C ASN A 365 -3.76 -10.26 30.53
N ILE A 366 -4.18 -9.56 29.48
CA ILE A 366 -4.98 -8.33 29.62
C ILE A 366 -6.26 -8.47 28.81
N LEU A 367 -7.37 -8.05 29.43
CA LEU A 367 -8.62 -7.76 28.75
C LEU A 367 -8.96 -6.30 28.98
N ALA A 368 -8.73 -5.46 27.97
CA ALA A 368 -8.91 -4.02 28.05
C ALA A 368 -10.12 -3.55 27.24
N ARG A 369 -11.04 -2.84 27.92
CA ARG A 369 -12.09 -2.04 27.30
C ARG A 369 -11.67 -0.59 27.24
N ALA A 370 -11.52 -0.08 26.03
CA ALA A 370 -11.26 1.34 25.82
C ALA A 370 -11.76 1.82 24.45
N LYS A 371 -12.19 3.08 24.40
CA LYS A 371 -12.65 3.75 23.17
C LYS A 371 -11.53 3.81 22.13
N ASN A 372 -11.90 4.04 20.87
CA ASN A 372 -10.93 4.26 19.82
C ASN A 372 -10.29 5.65 19.99
N GLY A 373 -9.01 5.79 19.64
CA GLY A 373 -8.31 7.09 19.71
C GLY A 373 -7.84 7.52 21.10
N THR A 374 -7.75 6.62 22.09
CA THR A 374 -7.13 6.87 23.43
C THR A 374 -5.66 6.45 23.51
N GLY A 375 -5.03 6.10 22.39
CA GLY A 375 -3.67 5.58 22.38
C GLY A 375 -3.55 4.08 22.67
N LYS A 376 -4.63 3.29 22.48
CA LYS A 376 -4.64 1.80 22.62
C LYS A 376 -3.51 1.12 21.86
N THR A 377 -3.22 1.58 20.64
CA THR A 377 -2.16 0.99 19.80
C THR A 377 -0.81 1.05 20.51
N ALA A 378 -0.42 2.22 21.03
CA ALA A 378 0.83 2.34 21.77
C ALA A 378 0.81 1.56 23.11
N ALA A 379 -0.35 1.48 23.78
CA ALA A 379 -0.52 0.70 25.01
C ALA A 379 -0.14 -0.78 24.86
N PHE A 380 -0.38 -1.41 23.70
CA PHE A 380 0.12 -2.76 23.44
C PHE A 380 1.43 -2.80 22.66
N CYS A 381 1.71 -1.85 21.75
CA CYS A 381 2.94 -1.86 20.97
C CYS A 381 4.19 -1.68 21.84
N ILE A 382 4.13 -0.80 22.85
CA ILE A 382 5.27 -0.54 23.77
C ILE A 382 5.69 -1.83 24.50
N PRO A 383 4.82 -2.52 25.26
CA PRO A 383 5.21 -3.75 25.93
C PRO A 383 5.54 -4.89 24.96
N THR A 384 4.96 -4.91 23.76
CA THR A 384 5.36 -5.87 22.71
C THR A 384 6.80 -5.64 22.26
N LEU A 385 7.20 -4.41 21.95
CA LEU A 385 8.57 -4.08 21.51
C LEU A 385 9.58 -4.29 22.64
N GLU A 386 9.22 -3.97 23.87
CA GLU A 386 10.08 -4.15 25.04
C GLU A 386 10.44 -5.63 25.24
N LYS A 387 9.45 -6.53 25.15
CA LYS A 387 9.65 -7.97 25.40
C LYS A 387 10.35 -8.73 24.28
N ILE A 388 10.42 -8.16 23.08
CA ILE A 388 11.12 -8.82 21.97
C ILE A 388 12.63 -8.80 22.23
N ASP A 389 13.23 -9.98 22.11
CA ASP A 389 14.67 -10.16 22.03
C ASP A 389 15.14 -9.94 20.59
N GLN A 390 16.10 -9.02 20.39
CA GLN A 390 16.56 -8.63 19.07
C GLN A 390 17.56 -9.63 18.47
N ASP A 391 18.23 -10.41 19.32
CA ASP A 391 19.25 -11.36 18.89
C ASP A 391 18.63 -12.67 18.36
N ASN A 392 17.39 -12.94 18.74
CA ASN A 392 16.67 -14.15 18.35
C ASN A 392 15.77 -13.91 17.13
N ASN A 393 16.27 -14.35 15.97
CA ASN A 393 15.66 -14.20 14.64
C ASN A 393 14.42 -15.10 14.40
N VAL A 394 13.47 -15.11 15.32
CA VAL A 394 12.20 -15.84 15.26
C VAL A 394 11.01 -14.92 15.54
N ILE A 395 9.81 -15.34 15.14
CA ILE A 395 8.59 -14.59 15.43
C ILE A 395 8.24 -14.79 16.90
N GLN A 396 8.43 -13.75 17.71
CA GLN A 396 8.21 -13.77 19.16
C GLN A 396 6.87 -13.17 19.56
N ALA A 397 6.35 -12.25 18.74
CA ALA A 397 5.06 -11.61 18.98
C ALA A 397 4.22 -11.50 17.71
N MET A 398 2.91 -11.58 17.89
CA MET A 398 1.92 -11.46 16.82
C MET A 398 0.80 -10.50 17.20
N VAL A 399 0.48 -9.56 16.31
CA VAL A 399 -0.67 -8.65 16.45
C VAL A 399 -1.72 -8.99 15.39
N LEU A 400 -2.86 -9.50 15.85
CA LEU A 400 -4.03 -9.76 15.03
C LEU A 400 -4.91 -8.52 14.95
N VAL A 401 -5.32 -8.21 13.73
CA VAL A 401 -6.23 -7.10 13.41
C VAL A 401 -7.26 -7.54 12.39
N PRO A 402 -8.50 -7.02 12.42
CA PRO A 402 -9.56 -7.47 11.51
C PRO A 402 -9.39 -6.95 10.08
N THR A 403 -8.74 -5.80 9.89
CA THR A 403 -8.61 -5.12 8.60
C THR A 403 -7.17 -4.95 8.16
N ARG A 404 -6.95 -4.75 6.86
CA ARG A 404 -5.61 -4.60 6.27
C ARG A 404 -5.01 -3.24 6.61
N GLU A 405 -5.86 -2.23 6.62
CA GLU A 405 -5.54 -0.84 6.89
C GLU A 405 -5.06 -0.68 8.34
N LEU A 406 -5.74 -1.32 9.29
CA LEU A 406 -5.30 -1.35 10.68
C LEU A 406 -3.96 -2.09 10.82
N ALA A 407 -3.72 -3.15 10.04
CA ALA A 407 -2.42 -3.84 10.05
C ALA A 407 -1.28 -2.92 9.64
N LEU A 408 -1.48 -2.14 8.57
CA LEU A 408 -0.49 -1.16 8.10
C LEU A 408 -0.28 -0.07 9.15
N GLN A 409 -1.35 0.49 9.72
CA GLN A 409 -1.26 1.52 10.75
C GLN A 409 -0.52 1.02 11.99
N THR A 410 -0.89 -0.13 12.53
CA THR A 410 -0.24 -0.73 13.69
C THR A 410 1.22 -1.02 13.40
N SER A 411 1.55 -1.57 12.22
CA SER A 411 2.95 -1.81 11.85
C SER A 411 3.79 -0.54 11.74
N GLN A 412 3.19 0.56 11.26
CA GLN A 412 3.86 1.85 11.15
C GLN A 412 4.15 2.40 12.55
N VAL A 413 3.19 2.31 13.47
CA VAL A 413 3.39 2.69 14.88
C VAL A 413 4.51 1.84 15.49
N CYS A 414 4.52 0.52 15.28
CA CYS A 414 5.60 -0.34 15.77
C CYS A 414 6.98 0.06 15.21
N LYS A 415 7.07 0.39 13.92
CA LYS A 415 8.33 0.81 13.29
C LYS A 415 8.82 2.17 13.76
N GLU A 416 7.90 3.09 14.05
CA GLU A 416 8.24 4.43 14.55
C GLU A 416 8.67 4.38 16.01
N LEU A 417 7.93 3.66 16.86
CA LEU A 417 8.31 3.44 18.28
C LEU A 417 9.59 2.62 18.40
N GLY A 418 9.77 1.61 17.55
CA GLY A 418 10.95 0.75 17.51
C GLY A 418 12.05 1.24 16.58
N LYS A 419 12.06 2.52 16.18
CA LYS A 419 13.00 3.06 15.19
C LYS A 419 14.48 2.85 15.56
N HIS A 420 14.79 2.89 16.85
CA HIS A 420 16.13 2.69 17.40
C HIS A 420 16.38 1.26 17.88
N LEU A 421 15.42 0.34 17.68
CA LEU A 421 15.54 -1.07 17.98
C LEU A 421 15.80 -1.84 16.67
N GLU A 422 16.59 -2.91 16.71
CA GLU A 422 16.84 -3.79 15.56
C GLU A 422 15.71 -4.81 15.36
N ILE A 423 14.46 -4.39 15.55
CA ILE A 423 13.27 -5.24 15.48
C ILE A 423 12.69 -5.25 14.06
N GLN A 424 12.64 -6.44 13.46
CA GLN A 424 12.03 -6.63 12.15
C GLN A 424 10.51 -6.83 12.24
N VAL A 425 9.76 -5.81 11.81
CA VAL A 425 8.28 -5.83 11.76
C VAL A 425 7.79 -6.19 10.35
N MET A 426 6.98 -7.25 10.24
CA MET A 426 6.36 -7.68 8.99
C MET A 426 4.85 -7.49 9.03
N VAL A 427 4.27 -7.06 7.90
CA VAL A 427 2.81 -7.03 7.69
C VAL A 427 2.42 -8.14 6.74
N THR A 428 1.39 -8.91 7.08
CA THR A 428 0.78 -9.88 6.16
C THR A 428 -0.73 -9.84 6.26
N THR A 429 -1.39 -9.59 5.12
CA THR A 429 -2.84 -9.45 5.08
C THR A 429 -3.38 -10.05 3.81
N GLY A 430 -4.69 -10.31 3.73
CA GLY A 430 -5.29 -10.68 2.44
C GLY A 430 -4.93 -9.66 1.34
N GLY A 431 -4.90 -10.05 0.08
CA GLY A 431 -4.73 -9.13 -1.05
C GLY A 431 -3.32 -8.63 -1.33
N THR A 432 -2.35 -8.82 -0.44
CA THR A 432 -0.94 -8.83 -0.83
C THR A 432 -0.60 -10.16 -1.53
N SER A 433 0.42 -10.14 -2.38
CA SER A 433 0.93 -11.34 -3.05
C SER A 433 1.43 -12.34 -2.01
N LEU A 434 0.81 -13.52 -1.97
CA LEU A 434 1.24 -14.58 -1.06
C LEU A 434 2.71 -14.97 -1.30
N ARG A 435 3.17 -14.91 -2.55
CA ARG A 435 4.55 -15.24 -2.90
C ARG A 435 5.54 -14.28 -2.24
N ASP A 436 5.21 -12.99 -2.21
CA ASP A 436 6.10 -11.96 -1.65
C ASP A 436 6.14 -12.08 -0.12
N ASP A 437 4.99 -12.37 0.51
CA ASP A 437 4.93 -12.67 1.94
C ASP A 437 5.79 -13.90 2.29
N ILE A 438 5.71 -14.98 1.50
CA ILE A 438 6.55 -16.17 1.68
C ILE A 438 8.03 -15.81 1.55
N MET A 439 8.40 -15.03 0.53
CA MET A 439 9.78 -14.59 0.32
C MET A 439 10.29 -13.73 1.48
N ARG A 440 9.44 -12.86 2.03
CA ARG A 440 9.77 -12.01 3.19
C ARG A 440 9.96 -12.82 4.47
N LEU A 441 9.22 -13.92 4.66
CA LEU A 441 9.35 -14.80 5.82
C LEU A 441 10.65 -15.63 5.82
N TYR A 442 11.38 -15.71 4.70
CA TYR A 442 12.75 -16.25 4.71
C TYR A 442 13.78 -15.30 5.33
N GLN A 443 13.45 -14.02 5.48
CA GLN A 443 14.25 -13.06 6.22
C GLN A 443 13.77 -13.00 7.68
N PRO A 444 14.62 -12.57 8.63
CA PRO A 444 14.22 -12.41 10.03
C PRO A 444 12.96 -11.55 10.20
N VAL A 445 12.05 -12.02 11.05
CA VAL A 445 10.83 -11.34 11.49
C VAL A 445 10.65 -11.60 12.97
N HIS A 446 10.67 -10.54 13.77
CA HIS A 446 10.46 -10.61 15.22
C HIS A 446 8.99 -10.37 15.59
N LEU A 447 8.34 -9.42 14.88
CA LEU A 447 6.96 -9.02 15.09
C LEU A 447 6.14 -9.19 13.81
N LEU A 448 5.08 -9.98 13.90
CA LEU A 448 4.13 -10.19 12.79
C LEU A 448 2.82 -9.45 13.06
N VAL A 449 2.42 -8.56 12.15
CA VAL A 449 1.13 -7.84 12.20
C VAL A 449 0.26 -8.28 11.03
N GLY A 450 -0.99 -8.68 11.27
CA GLY A 450 -1.81 -9.14 10.15
C GLY A 450 -3.22 -9.61 10.44
N THR A 451 -3.90 -10.01 9.36
CA THR A 451 -5.27 -10.53 9.42
C THR A 451 -5.28 -12.04 9.69
N PRO A 452 -6.20 -12.56 10.52
CA PRO A 452 -6.20 -13.97 10.95
C PRO A 452 -6.13 -14.98 9.80
N GLY A 453 -6.95 -14.80 8.76
CA GLY A 453 -7.03 -15.75 7.65
C GLY A 453 -5.73 -15.88 6.86
N ARG A 454 -4.98 -14.79 6.66
CA ARG A 454 -3.70 -14.82 5.92
C ARG A 454 -2.60 -15.46 6.74
N ILE A 455 -2.48 -15.08 8.02
CA ILE A 455 -1.46 -15.67 8.91
C ILE A 455 -1.72 -17.17 9.06
N LEU A 456 -2.98 -17.58 9.19
CA LEU A 456 -3.34 -18.98 9.32
C LEU A 456 -2.98 -19.79 8.07
N ASP A 457 -3.17 -19.23 6.87
CA ASP A 457 -2.75 -19.87 5.62
C ASP A 457 -1.21 -20.08 5.58
N LEU A 458 -0.44 -19.07 5.97
CA LEU A 458 1.02 -19.15 6.03
C LEU A 458 1.51 -20.13 7.10
N ALA A 459 0.83 -20.20 8.25
CA ALA A 459 1.14 -21.15 9.32
C ALA A 459 0.82 -22.60 8.91
N LYS A 460 -0.34 -22.84 8.28
CA LYS A 460 -0.73 -24.16 7.76
C LYS A 460 0.22 -24.69 6.69
N LYS A 461 0.83 -23.80 5.89
CA LYS A 461 1.83 -24.16 4.88
C LYS A 461 3.23 -24.40 5.46
N GLY A 462 3.42 -24.22 6.78
CA GLY A 462 4.71 -24.36 7.44
C GLY A 462 5.72 -23.26 7.10
N VAL A 463 5.27 -22.15 6.48
CA VAL A 463 6.15 -21.01 6.15
C VAL A 463 6.25 -20.06 7.35
N CYS A 464 5.13 -19.82 8.03
CA CYS A 464 5.10 -19.02 9.25
C CYS A 464 5.20 -19.94 10.47
N ILE A 465 6.34 -19.91 11.17
CA ILE A 465 6.59 -20.74 12.34
C ILE A 465 6.29 -19.91 13.59
N LEU A 466 5.26 -20.30 14.34
CA LEU A 466 4.76 -19.57 15.52
C LEU A 466 5.11 -20.25 16.86
N LYS A 467 6.02 -21.24 16.84
CA LYS A 467 6.36 -22.07 18.02
C LYS A 467 6.97 -21.26 19.17
N ASP A 468 7.69 -20.18 18.85
CA ASP A 468 8.37 -19.29 19.80
C ASP A 468 7.59 -17.98 20.02
N CYS A 469 6.36 -17.89 19.50
CA CYS A 469 5.53 -16.70 19.61
C CYS A 469 4.87 -16.65 21.00
N SER A 470 5.55 -16.02 21.95
CA SER A 470 5.15 -15.96 23.36
C SER A 470 4.07 -14.91 23.64
N MET A 471 3.83 -13.98 22.71
CA MET A 471 2.81 -12.92 22.87
C MET A 471 1.84 -12.84 21.68
N LEU A 472 0.54 -12.82 22.01
CA LEU A 472 -0.55 -12.57 21.08
C LEU A 472 -1.30 -11.29 21.48
N VAL A 473 -1.36 -10.33 20.57
CA VAL A 473 -2.19 -9.13 20.73
C VAL A 473 -3.38 -9.22 19.78
N MET A 474 -4.56 -8.86 20.27
CA MET A 474 -5.80 -8.77 19.48
C MET A 474 -6.39 -7.37 19.62
N ASP A 475 -6.32 -6.58 18.54
CA ASP A 475 -6.95 -5.26 18.46
C ASP A 475 -8.29 -5.35 17.71
N GLU A 476 -9.29 -4.58 18.15
CA GLU A 476 -10.70 -4.75 17.77
C GLU A 476 -11.17 -6.22 17.95
N ALA A 477 -10.97 -6.75 19.16
CA ALA A 477 -11.21 -8.15 19.48
C ALA A 477 -12.67 -8.61 19.27
N ASP A 478 -13.65 -7.72 19.45
CA ASP A 478 -15.06 -7.96 19.11
C ASP A 478 -15.26 -8.40 17.64
N LYS A 479 -14.51 -7.80 16.70
CA LYS A 479 -14.52 -8.19 15.29
C LYS A 479 -13.74 -9.46 15.00
N LEU A 480 -12.59 -9.63 15.63
CA LEU A 480 -11.78 -10.84 15.48
C LEU A 480 -12.48 -12.09 16.01
N LEU A 481 -13.41 -11.91 16.95
CA LEU A 481 -14.22 -12.97 17.56
C LEU A 481 -15.65 -13.03 17.00
N SER A 482 -15.88 -12.46 15.83
CA SER A 482 -17.11 -12.70 15.08
C SER A 482 -17.17 -14.16 14.59
N PRO A 483 -18.36 -14.72 14.29
CA PRO A 483 -18.49 -16.10 13.81
C PRO A 483 -17.64 -16.41 12.56
N GLU A 484 -17.34 -15.40 11.75
CA GLU A 484 -16.53 -15.54 10.53
C GLU A 484 -15.02 -15.70 10.84
N PHE A 485 -14.51 -14.99 11.85
CA PHE A 485 -13.07 -14.95 12.15
C PHE A 485 -12.65 -15.83 13.33
N GLN A 486 -13.53 -16.04 14.30
CA GLN A 486 -13.23 -16.79 15.52
C GLN A 486 -12.58 -18.16 15.26
N PRO A 487 -13.08 -19.01 14.32
CA PRO A 487 -12.44 -20.29 14.05
C PRO A 487 -10.99 -20.16 13.57
N SER A 488 -10.67 -19.09 12.84
CA SER A 488 -9.31 -18.84 12.36
C SER A 488 -8.37 -18.44 13.50
N VAL A 489 -8.86 -17.60 14.43
CA VAL A 489 -8.10 -17.19 15.62
C VAL A 489 -7.83 -18.38 16.53
N GLU A 490 -8.85 -19.21 16.80
CA GLU A 490 -8.70 -20.41 17.63
C GLU A 490 -7.71 -21.42 17.03
N GLN A 491 -7.67 -21.55 15.69
CA GLN A 491 -6.67 -22.39 15.02
C GLN A 491 -5.26 -21.81 15.13
N LEU A 492 -5.08 -20.49 15.00
CA LEU A 492 -3.77 -19.84 15.15
C LEU A 492 -3.18 -20.06 16.54
N ILE A 493 -4.01 -19.96 17.57
CA ILE A 493 -3.63 -20.18 18.97
C ILE A 493 -3.06 -21.60 19.20
N ARG A 494 -3.45 -22.59 18.39
CA ARG A 494 -2.90 -23.95 18.46
C ARG A 494 -1.48 -24.08 17.89
N PHE A 495 -1.05 -23.18 17.00
CA PHE A 495 0.31 -23.13 16.49
C PHE A 495 1.28 -22.41 17.45
N MET A 496 0.74 -21.74 18.48
CA MET A 496 1.51 -20.98 19.48
C MET A 496 1.81 -21.84 20.72
N PRO A 497 2.88 -21.53 21.47
CA PRO A 497 3.24 -22.24 22.70
C PRO A 497 2.13 -22.13 23.76
N ALA A 498 1.96 -23.18 24.57
CA ALA A 498 0.88 -23.26 25.57
C ALA A 498 0.97 -22.18 26.65
N ASN A 499 2.20 -21.79 27.02
CA ASN A 499 2.46 -20.65 27.89
C ASN A 499 2.72 -19.41 27.02
N ARG A 500 1.65 -18.64 26.79
CA ARG A 500 1.66 -17.43 25.97
C ARG A 500 0.87 -16.34 26.68
N GLN A 501 1.32 -15.11 26.54
CA GLN A 501 0.62 -13.93 26.98
C GLN A 501 -0.36 -13.47 25.89
N ILE A 502 -1.60 -13.21 26.26
CA ILE A 502 -2.65 -12.70 25.37
C ILE A 502 -3.11 -11.34 25.87
N LEU A 503 -3.02 -10.32 25.00
CA LEU A 503 -3.51 -8.97 25.25
C LEU A 503 -4.69 -8.68 24.32
N MET A 504 -5.89 -8.55 24.87
CA MET A 504 -7.11 -8.28 24.11
C MET A 504 -7.58 -6.85 24.35
N PHE A 505 -7.73 -6.09 23.27
CA PHE A 505 -8.24 -4.73 23.27
C PHE A 505 -9.53 -4.65 22.46
N SER A 506 -10.59 -4.11 23.05
CA SER A 506 -11.88 -3.97 22.39
C SER A 506 -12.60 -2.69 22.80
N ALA A 507 -13.45 -2.17 21.91
CA ALA A 507 -14.38 -1.11 22.27
C ALA A 507 -15.63 -1.69 22.97
N THR A 508 -16.06 -2.88 22.56
CA THR A 508 -17.25 -3.54 23.08
C THR A 508 -16.96 -4.97 23.58
N PHE A 509 -17.81 -5.49 24.47
CA PHE A 509 -17.72 -6.87 24.96
C PHE A 509 -19.01 -7.65 24.72
N PRO A 510 -19.26 -8.11 23.48
CA PRO A 510 -20.36 -9.03 23.22
C PRO A 510 -20.14 -10.38 23.90
N VAL A 511 -21.19 -11.21 23.97
CA VAL A 511 -21.16 -12.54 24.61
C VAL A 511 -20.04 -13.42 24.03
N THR A 512 -19.78 -13.34 22.72
CA THR A 512 -18.70 -14.11 22.06
C THR A 512 -17.31 -13.81 22.64
N VAL A 513 -17.05 -12.57 23.07
CA VAL A 513 -15.79 -12.20 23.73
C VAL A 513 -15.71 -12.81 25.12
N LYS A 514 -16.83 -12.93 25.85
CA LYS A 514 -16.87 -13.59 27.16
C LYS A 514 -16.55 -15.08 27.05
N ASP A 515 -17.17 -15.78 26.10
CA ASP A 515 -16.93 -17.22 25.89
C ASP A 515 -15.48 -17.52 25.46
N PHE A 516 -14.87 -16.62 24.70
CA PHE A 516 -13.47 -16.73 24.31
C PHE A 516 -12.54 -16.44 25.49
N LYS A 517 -12.85 -15.41 26.29
CA LYS A 517 -12.11 -15.06 27.51
C LYS A 517 -12.02 -16.24 28.46
N ASP A 518 -13.15 -16.88 28.77
CA ASP A 518 -13.18 -17.97 29.74
C ASP A 518 -12.42 -19.22 29.25
N ARG A 519 -12.28 -19.41 27.93
CA ARG A 519 -11.55 -20.54 27.34
C ARG A 519 -10.05 -20.31 27.18
N TYR A 520 -9.63 -19.11 26.78
CA TYR A 520 -8.25 -18.86 26.34
C TYR A 520 -7.47 -17.86 27.21
N LEU A 521 -8.14 -16.95 27.91
CA LEU A 521 -7.49 -15.99 28.81
C LEU A 521 -7.43 -16.55 30.24
N ARG A 522 -6.25 -17.05 30.64
CA ARG A 522 -6.03 -17.48 32.03
C ARG A 522 -5.79 -16.25 32.92
N LYS A 523 -6.65 -16.04 33.92
CA LYS A 523 -6.56 -14.94 34.92
C LYS A 523 -6.19 -13.58 34.28
N PRO A 524 -7.00 -13.05 33.35
CA PRO A 524 -6.70 -11.76 32.73
C PRO A 524 -6.89 -10.62 33.74
N TYR A 525 -6.00 -9.64 33.71
CA TYR A 525 -6.23 -8.35 34.33
C TYR A 525 -7.24 -7.58 33.47
N ILE A 526 -8.38 -7.22 34.07
CA ILE A 526 -9.48 -6.56 33.37
C ILE A 526 -9.32 -5.07 33.55
N ILE A 527 -9.01 -4.37 32.46
CA ILE A 527 -8.95 -2.91 32.44
C ILE A 527 -10.25 -2.41 31.85
N ASN A 528 -11.01 -1.67 32.64
CA ASN A 528 -12.25 -1.07 32.19
C ASN A 528 -12.21 0.42 32.46
N LEU A 529 -11.83 1.20 31.45
CA LEU A 529 -11.75 2.67 31.53
C LEU A 529 -13.03 3.35 31.04
N MET A 530 -14.11 2.58 30.87
CA MET A 530 -15.40 3.09 30.44
C MET A 530 -16.48 2.45 31.31
N ASP A 531 -17.16 3.22 32.17
CA ASP A 531 -18.32 2.70 32.90
C ASP A 531 -19.53 2.57 31.97
N GLU A 532 -19.69 3.52 31.04
CA GLU A 532 -20.72 3.56 30.00
C GLU A 532 -20.10 3.70 28.59
N LEU A 533 -20.82 3.24 27.56
CA LEU A 533 -20.43 3.28 26.15
C LEU A 533 -20.54 4.71 25.56
N THR A 534 -19.86 5.68 26.18
CA THR A 534 -20.05 7.12 25.89
C THR A 534 -19.08 7.66 24.83
N LEU A 535 -19.59 8.55 23.98
CA LEU A 535 -18.85 9.30 22.97
C LEU A 535 -18.48 10.70 23.52
N LYS A 536 -17.73 10.74 24.62
CA LYS A 536 -17.29 12.01 25.24
C LYS A 536 -16.45 12.84 24.25
N GLY A 537 -16.75 14.14 24.16
CA GLY A 537 -16.11 15.08 23.24
C GLY A 537 -16.75 15.15 21.85
N ILE A 538 -17.71 14.27 21.52
CA ILE A 538 -18.38 14.30 20.23
C ILE A 538 -19.83 14.76 20.42
N THR A 539 -20.16 15.91 19.84
CA THR A 539 -21.54 16.41 19.82
C THR A 539 -22.32 15.68 18.74
N GLN A 540 -23.46 15.12 19.10
CA GLN A 540 -24.26 14.26 18.22
C GLN A 540 -25.62 14.90 17.93
N TYR A 541 -25.92 15.10 16.65
CA TYR A 541 -27.21 15.60 16.20
C TYR A 541 -27.88 14.66 15.21
N TYR A 542 -29.21 14.73 15.13
CA TYR A 542 -29.97 14.16 14.03
C TYR A 542 -30.79 15.21 13.27
N ALA A 543 -30.91 15.01 11.96
CA ALA A 543 -31.78 15.76 11.08
C ALA A 543 -32.85 14.81 10.52
N PHE A 544 -34.12 15.10 10.79
CA PHE A 544 -35.22 14.33 10.23
C PHE A 544 -35.43 14.72 8.77
N VAL A 545 -35.21 13.79 7.84
CA VAL A 545 -35.22 14.05 6.40
C VAL A 545 -35.82 12.88 5.63
N GLU A 546 -36.53 13.20 4.56
CA GLU A 546 -36.90 12.17 3.58
C GLU A 546 -35.71 11.81 2.69
N GLU A 547 -35.75 10.61 2.11
CA GLU A 547 -34.67 10.07 1.28
C GLU A 547 -34.31 11.01 0.11
N ARG A 548 -35.32 11.63 -0.52
CA ARG A 548 -35.14 12.61 -1.61
C ARG A 548 -34.48 13.92 -1.15
N GLN A 549 -34.60 14.27 0.13
CA GLN A 549 -34.10 15.51 0.71
C GLN A 549 -32.67 15.37 1.26
N LYS A 550 -32.17 14.14 1.46
CA LYS A 550 -30.85 13.91 2.07
C LYS A 550 -29.70 14.66 1.39
N VAL A 551 -29.66 14.68 0.05
CA VAL A 551 -28.60 15.39 -0.71
C VAL A 551 -28.70 16.91 -0.50
N HIS A 552 -29.92 17.45 -0.44
CA HIS A 552 -30.14 18.88 -0.18
C HIS A 552 -29.76 19.27 1.26
N CYS A 553 -30.12 18.43 2.23
CA CYS A 553 -29.70 18.58 3.62
C CYS A 553 -28.17 18.55 3.73
N LEU A 554 -27.51 17.60 3.06
CA LEU A 554 -26.05 17.50 3.04
C LEU A 554 -25.39 18.77 2.46
N ASN A 555 -25.91 19.30 1.35
CA ASN A 555 -25.41 20.55 0.78
C ASN A 555 -25.56 21.74 1.75
N THR A 556 -26.66 21.77 2.50
CA THR A 556 -26.91 22.79 3.53
C THR A 556 -25.91 22.66 4.68
N LEU A 557 -25.61 21.44 5.12
CA LEU A 557 -24.60 21.18 6.14
C LEU A 557 -23.20 21.61 5.68
N PHE A 558 -22.82 21.29 4.44
CA PHE A 558 -21.54 21.72 3.87
C PHE A 558 -21.38 23.24 3.75
N SER A 559 -22.49 23.95 3.56
CA SER A 559 -22.49 25.42 3.49
C SER A 559 -22.46 26.08 4.87
N LYS A 560 -23.09 25.46 5.87
CA LYS A 560 -23.22 26.04 7.22
C LYS A 560 -22.08 25.66 8.17
N LEU A 561 -21.49 24.47 8.01
CA LEU A 561 -20.47 23.95 8.92
C LEU A 561 -19.06 24.32 8.45
N GLN A 562 -18.18 24.65 9.40
CA GLN A 562 -16.76 24.80 9.15
C GLN A 562 -16.05 23.43 9.21
N ILE A 563 -16.11 22.72 8.09
CA ILE A 563 -15.51 21.39 7.97
C ILE A 563 -14.01 21.51 7.68
N ASN A 564 -13.13 20.92 8.47
CA ASN A 564 -11.74 20.74 8.04
C ASN A 564 -11.69 19.59 7.02
N GLN A 565 -11.87 18.36 7.51
CA GLN A 565 -12.23 17.20 6.72
C GLN A 565 -13.48 16.51 7.26
N SER A 566 -14.26 15.89 6.37
CA SER A 566 -15.42 15.09 6.75
C SER A 566 -15.40 13.67 6.21
N ILE A 567 -16.03 12.76 6.96
CA ILE A 567 -16.31 11.41 6.50
C ILE A 567 -17.82 11.22 6.43
N ILE A 568 -18.30 10.73 5.29
CA ILE A 568 -19.71 10.50 5.01
C ILE A 568 -19.95 9.00 4.85
N PHE A 569 -20.80 8.45 5.70
CA PHE A 569 -21.11 7.02 5.70
C PHE A 569 -22.40 6.69 4.96
N CYS A 570 -22.29 5.72 4.05
CA CYS A 570 -23.43 5.10 3.38
C CYS A 570 -23.48 3.60 3.67
N ASN A 571 -24.69 3.02 3.67
CA ASN A 571 -24.89 1.60 3.99
C ASN A 571 -24.60 0.65 2.81
N SER A 572 -24.49 1.16 1.58
CA SER A 572 -24.24 0.33 0.39
C SER A 572 -23.22 0.93 -0.57
N VAL A 573 -22.53 0.04 -1.31
CA VAL A 573 -21.50 0.39 -2.29
C VAL A 573 -22.06 1.29 -3.40
N ASN A 574 -23.22 0.95 -3.94
CA ASN A 574 -23.82 1.73 -5.03
C ASN A 574 -24.17 3.14 -4.56
N ARG A 575 -24.60 3.30 -3.30
CA ARG A 575 -24.90 4.62 -2.72
C ARG A 575 -23.66 5.46 -2.51
N VAL A 576 -22.53 4.85 -2.13
CA VAL A 576 -21.24 5.55 -2.04
C VAL A 576 -20.87 6.16 -3.39
N GLU A 577 -20.90 5.38 -4.47
CA GLU A 577 -20.55 5.86 -5.82
C GLU A 577 -21.51 6.96 -6.31
N LEU A 578 -22.83 6.74 -6.15
CA LEU A 578 -23.85 7.71 -6.56
C LEU A 578 -23.75 9.03 -5.78
N LEU A 579 -23.54 8.95 -4.47
CA LEU A 579 -23.41 10.13 -3.62
C LEU A 579 -22.13 10.89 -3.94
N ALA A 580 -21.00 10.20 -4.08
CA ALA A 580 -19.74 10.83 -4.44
C ALA A 580 -19.82 11.55 -5.79
N LYS A 581 -20.48 10.94 -6.79
CA LYS A 581 -20.70 11.57 -8.09
C LYS A 581 -21.54 12.86 -7.96
N LYS A 582 -22.66 12.80 -7.22
CA LYS A 582 -23.51 13.98 -6.98
C LYS A 582 -22.80 15.09 -6.21
N ILE A 583 -22.04 14.75 -5.17
CA ILE A 583 -21.27 15.73 -4.39
C ILE A 583 -20.22 16.42 -5.26
N THR A 584 -19.56 15.65 -6.13
CA THR A 584 -18.57 16.18 -7.08
C THR A 584 -19.24 17.09 -8.13
N GLU A 585 -20.42 16.72 -8.65
CA GLU A 585 -21.21 17.56 -9.57
C GLU A 585 -21.65 18.89 -8.92
N LEU A 586 -21.89 18.89 -7.61
CA LEU A 586 -22.19 20.11 -6.83
C LEU A 586 -20.95 20.98 -6.57
N GLY A 587 -19.75 20.57 -7.00
CA GLY A 587 -18.52 21.34 -6.89
C GLY A 587 -17.70 21.08 -5.62
N TYR A 588 -18.07 20.10 -4.80
CA TYR A 588 -17.30 19.74 -3.60
C TYR A 588 -16.20 18.73 -3.92
N SER A 589 -15.00 18.97 -3.39
CA SER A 589 -13.91 17.99 -3.44
C SER A 589 -14.25 16.80 -2.55
N CYS A 590 -14.40 15.62 -3.15
CA CYS A 590 -14.59 14.38 -2.42
C CYS A 590 -13.88 13.21 -3.08
N PHE A 591 -13.42 12.29 -2.24
CA PHE A 591 -13.10 10.94 -2.67
C PHE A 591 -14.13 9.95 -2.15
N TYR A 592 -14.10 8.74 -2.69
CA TYR A 592 -14.94 7.67 -2.20
C TYR A 592 -14.18 6.36 -2.09
N ILE A 593 -14.60 5.54 -1.12
CA ILE A 593 -13.98 4.26 -0.85
C ILE A 593 -15.05 3.21 -0.48
N HIS A 594 -15.02 2.04 -1.13
CA HIS A 594 -15.94 0.94 -0.83
C HIS A 594 -15.38 -0.45 -1.18
N ALA A 595 -16.06 -1.51 -0.73
CA ALA A 595 -15.48 -2.86 -0.66
C ALA A 595 -15.17 -3.50 -2.02
N LYS A 596 -15.89 -3.09 -3.08
CA LYS A 596 -15.68 -3.56 -4.45
C LYS A 596 -14.47 -2.93 -5.17
N MET A 597 -13.83 -1.90 -4.60
CA MET A 597 -12.64 -1.29 -5.20
C MET A 597 -11.42 -2.21 -5.06
N LEU A 598 -10.51 -2.15 -6.04
CA LEU A 598 -9.20 -2.81 -5.91
C LEU A 598 -8.43 -2.21 -4.73
N GLN A 599 -7.65 -3.05 -4.04
CA GLN A 599 -6.92 -2.65 -2.83
C GLN A 599 -5.96 -1.49 -3.08
N ASP A 600 -5.24 -1.48 -4.20
CA ASP A 600 -4.28 -0.41 -4.47
C ASP A 600 -4.96 0.95 -4.64
N HIS A 601 -6.14 0.98 -5.27
CA HIS A 601 -6.95 2.19 -5.35
C HIS A 601 -7.46 2.64 -3.98
N ARG A 602 -7.90 1.69 -3.13
CA ARG A 602 -8.32 1.99 -1.75
C ARG A 602 -7.20 2.65 -0.96
N ASN A 603 -6.00 2.06 -1.01
CA ASN A 603 -4.82 2.55 -0.29
C ASN A 603 -4.42 3.94 -0.77
N ARG A 604 -4.43 4.17 -2.09
CA ARG A 604 -4.13 5.47 -2.68
C ARG A 604 -5.12 6.54 -2.23
N VAL A 605 -6.42 6.29 -2.39
CA VAL A 605 -7.46 7.24 -2.00
C VAL A 605 -7.37 7.57 -0.51
N PHE A 606 -7.11 6.56 0.32
CA PHE A 606 -6.90 6.75 1.74
C PHE A 606 -5.66 7.62 2.04
N HIS A 607 -4.53 7.35 1.39
CA HIS A 607 -3.31 8.14 1.55
C HIS A 607 -3.51 9.59 1.11
N ASP A 608 -4.13 9.80 -0.05
CA ASP A 608 -4.42 11.13 -0.59
C ASP A 608 -5.37 11.90 0.35
N PHE A 609 -6.42 11.24 0.88
CA PHE A 609 -7.32 11.85 1.86
C PHE A 609 -6.60 12.22 3.17
N ARG A 610 -5.79 11.30 3.71
CA ARG A 610 -5.01 11.54 4.94
C ARG A 610 -4.04 12.71 4.79
N ASN A 611 -3.47 12.91 3.61
CA ASN A 611 -2.57 14.02 3.31
C ASN A 611 -3.30 15.34 3.00
N GLY A 612 -4.64 15.38 3.10
CA GLY A 612 -5.41 16.60 2.87
C GLY A 612 -5.70 16.90 1.41
N ALA A 613 -5.49 15.97 0.47
CA ALA A 613 -5.75 16.21 -0.95
C ALA A 613 -7.24 16.41 -1.28
N CYS A 614 -8.14 15.96 -0.40
CA CYS A 614 -9.56 16.27 -0.48
C CYS A 614 -10.16 16.54 0.90
N ARG A 615 -11.29 17.27 0.93
CA ARG A 615 -11.99 17.63 2.16
C ARG A 615 -12.97 16.56 2.63
N ASN A 616 -13.55 15.79 1.72
CA ASN A 616 -14.63 14.86 2.06
C ASN A 616 -14.33 13.44 1.59
N LEU A 617 -14.60 12.45 2.43
CA LEU A 617 -14.49 11.03 2.09
C LEU A 617 -15.84 10.34 2.23
N VAL A 618 -16.38 9.79 1.14
CA VAL A 618 -17.62 8.99 1.15
C VAL A 618 -17.26 7.50 1.24
N CYS A 619 -17.78 6.77 2.23
CA CYS A 619 -17.39 5.37 2.40
C CYS A 619 -18.45 4.46 3.04
N THR A 620 -18.20 3.14 2.95
CA THR A 620 -18.93 2.13 3.72
C THR A 620 -18.23 1.77 5.03
N ASP A 621 -18.94 1.08 5.92
CA ASP A 621 -18.49 0.68 7.26
C ASP A 621 -17.16 -0.07 7.34
N LEU A 622 -16.80 -0.78 6.29
CA LEU A 622 -15.67 -1.70 6.30
C LEU A 622 -14.31 -0.98 6.29
N PHE A 623 -14.29 0.28 5.85
CA PHE A 623 -13.05 0.97 5.51
C PHE A 623 -12.45 1.78 6.61
N THR A 624 -13.29 2.45 7.39
CA THR A 624 -12.80 3.46 8.31
C THR A 624 -12.46 2.90 9.67
N ARG A 625 -12.72 1.60 9.94
CA ARG A 625 -12.42 0.97 11.24
C ARG A 625 -10.92 0.92 11.52
N GLY A 626 -10.50 1.14 12.78
CA GLY A 626 -9.09 1.41 13.14
C GLY A 626 -8.46 2.73 12.66
N ILE A 627 -8.81 3.22 11.48
CA ILE A 627 -8.18 4.37 10.82
C ILE A 627 -8.28 5.68 11.62
N ASP A 628 -7.13 6.35 11.79
CA ASP A 628 -6.94 7.62 12.49
C ASP A 628 -6.58 8.78 11.54
N ILE A 629 -7.45 9.80 11.49
CA ILE A 629 -7.24 11.02 10.72
C ILE A 629 -7.61 12.21 11.61
N GLN A 630 -6.59 12.85 12.17
CA GLN A 630 -6.77 13.95 13.13
C GLN A 630 -7.47 15.19 12.56
N ALA A 631 -7.42 15.38 11.23
CA ALA A 631 -8.06 16.51 10.57
C ALA A 631 -9.58 16.34 10.38
N VAL A 632 -10.15 15.15 10.68
CA VAL A 632 -11.59 14.90 10.59
C VAL A 632 -12.29 15.43 11.83
N ASN A 633 -12.98 16.56 11.69
CA ASN A 633 -13.78 17.17 12.75
C ASN A 633 -15.28 16.88 12.60
N VAL A 634 -15.76 16.52 11.41
CA VAL A 634 -17.19 16.25 11.14
C VAL A 634 -17.39 14.86 10.55
N VAL A 635 -18.30 14.08 11.16
CA VAL A 635 -18.77 12.80 10.63
C VAL A 635 -20.25 12.92 10.27
N ILE A 636 -20.62 12.44 9.08
CA ILE A 636 -22.01 12.46 8.62
C ILE A 636 -22.48 11.05 8.32
N ASN A 637 -23.49 10.59 9.04
CA ASN A 637 -24.21 9.36 8.70
C ASN A 637 -25.29 9.71 7.67
N PHE A 638 -24.95 9.61 6.38
CA PHE A 638 -25.91 9.83 5.29
C PHE A 638 -26.98 8.74 5.28
N ASP A 639 -26.56 7.50 5.57
CA ASP A 639 -27.46 6.42 5.93
C ASP A 639 -27.23 6.05 7.40
N PHE A 640 -28.29 6.05 8.20
CA PHE A 640 -28.18 5.68 9.60
C PHE A 640 -27.79 4.19 9.74
N PRO A 641 -26.81 3.84 10.60
CA PRO A 641 -26.43 2.45 10.81
C PRO A 641 -27.56 1.67 11.51
N LYS A 642 -27.54 0.33 11.37
CA LYS A 642 -28.55 -0.54 11.99
C LYS A 642 -28.21 -0.95 13.44
N ASN A 643 -26.93 -1.00 13.80
CA ASN A 643 -26.46 -1.53 15.08
C ASN A 643 -25.62 -0.47 15.83
N SER A 644 -25.74 -0.41 17.15
CA SER A 644 -25.03 0.54 18.04
C SER A 644 -23.51 0.42 17.94
N GLU A 645 -22.99 -0.81 17.82
CA GLU A 645 -21.57 -1.06 17.60
C GLU A 645 -21.05 -0.35 16.34
N THR A 646 -21.77 -0.48 15.21
CA THR A 646 -21.41 0.19 13.96
C THR A 646 -21.47 1.71 14.12
N TYR A 647 -22.49 2.23 14.80
CA TYR A 647 -22.61 3.66 15.10
C TYR A 647 -21.41 4.18 15.87
N LEU A 648 -21.02 3.50 16.95
CA LEU A 648 -19.86 3.86 17.77
C LEU A 648 -18.56 3.89 16.93
N HIS A 649 -18.38 2.90 16.05
CA HIS A 649 -17.20 2.88 15.18
C HIS A 649 -17.18 3.99 14.14
N ARG A 650 -18.33 4.44 13.64
CA ARG A 650 -18.43 5.55 12.69
C ARG A 650 -18.19 6.89 13.37
N VAL A 651 -18.87 7.13 14.48
CA VAL A 651 -18.82 8.41 15.19
C VAL A 651 -17.48 8.61 15.88
N GLY A 652 -16.87 7.55 16.43
CA GLY A 652 -15.50 7.59 16.97
C GLY A 652 -14.38 7.80 15.92
N ARG A 653 -14.70 8.29 14.73
CA ARG A 653 -13.75 8.78 13.72
C ARG A 653 -13.46 10.28 13.84
N SER A 654 -14.37 11.04 14.45
CA SER A 654 -14.09 12.40 14.91
C SER A 654 -13.74 12.39 16.41
N GLY A 655 -13.15 13.49 16.90
CA GLY A 655 -12.86 13.68 18.33
C GLY A 655 -11.86 12.70 18.95
N ARG A 656 -10.81 12.34 18.21
CA ARG A 656 -9.74 11.44 18.67
C ARG A 656 -8.72 12.17 19.52
N PHE A 657 -8.03 11.45 20.41
CA PHE A 657 -7.14 12.01 21.43
C PHE A 657 -7.83 13.10 22.28
N GLY A 658 -9.14 12.98 22.41
CA GLY A 658 -9.95 13.90 23.21
C GLY A 658 -10.23 15.24 22.57
N HIS A 659 -9.95 15.39 21.27
CA HIS A 659 -10.42 16.55 20.53
C HIS A 659 -11.95 16.57 20.44
N LEU A 660 -12.48 17.75 20.16
CA LEU A 660 -13.91 17.92 19.93
C LEU A 660 -14.29 17.48 18.52
N GLY A 661 -15.48 16.92 18.37
CA GLY A 661 -16.00 16.47 17.08
C GLY A 661 -17.50 16.65 16.94
N LEU A 662 -17.97 16.67 15.71
CA LEU A 662 -19.39 16.73 15.38
C LEU A 662 -19.82 15.48 14.62
N ALA A 663 -20.96 14.91 14.99
CA ALA A 663 -21.60 13.82 14.29
C ALA A 663 -23.04 14.21 13.91
N VAL A 664 -23.36 14.17 12.62
CA VAL A 664 -24.70 14.49 12.11
C VAL A 664 -25.32 13.26 11.46
N ASN A 665 -26.52 12.91 11.92
CA ASN A 665 -27.26 11.74 11.49
C ASN A 665 -28.46 12.13 10.63
N LEU A 666 -28.53 11.63 9.38
CA LEU A 666 -29.71 11.82 8.54
C LEU A 666 -30.70 10.69 8.81
N ILE A 667 -31.82 11.02 9.46
CA ILE A 667 -32.81 10.07 9.95
C ILE A 667 -34.05 10.11 9.08
N THR A 668 -34.40 8.97 8.49
CA THR A 668 -35.67 8.79 7.78
C THR A 668 -36.76 8.30 8.73
N TYR A 669 -38.00 8.18 8.24
CA TYR A 669 -39.11 7.62 9.02
C TYR A 669 -38.83 6.20 9.53
N GLU A 670 -38.18 5.37 8.71
CA GLU A 670 -37.85 3.97 9.04
C GLU A 670 -36.75 3.87 10.12
N ASP A 671 -35.89 4.88 10.21
CA ASP A 671 -34.76 4.89 11.14
C ASP A 671 -35.15 5.25 12.58
N ARG A 672 -36.38 5.77 12.82
CA ARG A 672 -36.83 6.28 14.14
C ARG A 672 -36.70 5.26 15.27
N PHE A 673 -37.13 4.02 15.03
CA PHE A 673 -37.04 2.94 16.03
C PHE A 673 -35.58 2.57 16.31
N THR A 674 -34.74 2.60 15.28
CA THR A 674 -33.31 2.30 15.39
C THR A 674 -32.60 3.40 16.18
N LEU A 675 -32.93 4.67 15.93
CA LEU A 675 -32.40 5.82 16.68
C LEU A 675 -32.70 5.68 18.18
N TYR A 676 -33.98 5.48 18.53
CA TYR A 676 -34.40 5.32 19.92
C TYR A 676 -33.69 4.14 20.59
N ARG A 677 -33.61 2.99 19.91
CA ARG A 677 -32.88 1.83 20.43
C ARG A 677 -31.39 2.14 20.65
N MET A 678 -30.75 2.87 19.74
CA MET A 678 -29.34 3.23 19.88
C MET A 678 -29.08 4.18 21.05
N GLU A 679 -29.94 5.17 21.27
CA GLU A 679 -29.83 6.07 22.43
C GLU A 679 -29.90 5.30 23.75
N GLN A 680 -30.83 4.34 23.84
CA GLN A 680 -30.97 3.47 25.01
C GLN A 680 -29.77 2.54 25.20
N GLU A 681 -29.29 1.89 24.14
CA GLU A 681 -28.15 0.95 24.22
C GLU A 681 -26.84 1.65 24.57
N LEU A 682 -26.63 2.88 24.08
CA LEU A 682 -25.39 3.63 24.27
C LEU A 682 -25.44 4.56 25.49
N GLY A 683 -26.61 4.78 26.09
CA GLY A 683 -26.78 5.76 27.15
C GLY A 683 -26.45 7.18 26.69
N THR A 684 -26.71 7.51 25.42
CA THR A 684 -26.37 8.81 24.82
C THR A 684 -27.62 9.51 24.32
N GLU A 685 -27.61 10.84 24.39
CA GLU A 685 -28.66 11.67 23.79
C GLU A 685 -28.19 12.18 22.42
N ILE A 686 -28.94 11.86 21.37
CA ILE A 686 -28.73 12.38 20.02
C ILE A 686 -29.77 13.47 19.81
N LYS A 687 -29.34 14.74 19.91
CA LYS A 687 -30.27 15.88 19.90
C LYS A 687 -30.75 16.20 18.50
N GLN A 688 -31.92 16.81 18.38
CA GLN A 688 -32.34 17.38 17.10
C GLN A 688 -31.36 18.49 16.69
N ILE A 689 -30.98 18.52 15.41
CA ILE A 689 -30.05 19.52 14.90
C ILE A 689 -30.62 20.95 15.08
N PRO A 690 -29.91 21.86 15.77
CA PRO A 690 -30.34 23.23 15.92
C PRO A 690 -30.18 24.01 14.60
N PRO A 691 -30.89 25.14 14.42
CA PRO A 691 -30.77 25.96 13.21
C PRO A 691 -29.38 26.57 13.02
N HIS A 692 -28.66 26.79 14.12
CA HIS A 692 -27.28 27.26 14.19
C HIS A 692 -26.48 26.34 15.13
N ILE A 693 -25.30 25.91 14.67
CA ILE A 693 -24.38 25.07 15.44
C ILE A 693 -23.17 25.93 15.82
N ASP A 694 -22.90 26.05 17.13
CA ASP A 694 -21.72 26.77 17.62
C ASP A 694 -20.43 26.09 17.10
N GLN A 695 -19.46 26.87 16.66
CA GLN A 695 -18.18 26.37 16.14
C GLN A 695 -17.28 25.84 17.26
N ALA A 696 -17.44 26.36 18.49
CA ALA A 696 -16.61 25.97 19.64
C ALA A 696 -16.73 24.47 19.99
N ILE A 697 -17.83 23.82 19.61
CA ILE A 697 -18.09 22.41 19.93
C ILE A 697 -17.36 21.43 18.99
N TYR A 698 -16.69 21.89 17.92
CA TYR A 698 -15.99 21.01 16.96
C TYR A 698 -14.80 21.64 16.21
N CYS A 699 -14.49 22.93 16.40
CA CYS A 699 -13.40 23.64 15.70
C CYS A 699 -12.38 24.27 16.68
N ARG A 700 -12.13 23.65 17.84
CA ARG A 700 -11.29 24.22 18.89
C ARG A 700 -9.83 23.79 18.83
#